data_AF-A0A0S2KFJ9-F1
#
_entry.id   AF-A0A0S2KFJ9-F1
#
_cell.length_a   1.000
_cell.length_b   1.000
_cell.length_c   1.000
_cell.angle_alpha   90.00
_cell.angle_beta   90.00
_cell.angle_gamma   90.00
#
_symmetry.space_group_name_H-M   'P 1'
#
loop_
_entity.id
_entity.type
_entity.pdbx_description
1 polymer ?
#
loop_
_entity_poly.entity_id
_entity_poly.type
_entity_poly.pdbx_seq_one_letter_code
_entity_poly.pdbx_strand_id
1 'polypeptide(L)'
;MTFQTRPGFNSGKLLLAATLSALLFACSNDEPAAPQSAAEPAQDAAPAVTETAQRPVNAARITSAAGNTSDWLTHGRTYSEQRNSPLDQINRTTVTDLGLAWDFELDTDRGQEATPLVIDGVIYFTSAWSKAFALDARTGEELWRFDPQVPGSKAVDACCDVVNRGMAAWGDKVYFGALDGRLIALDRETGRQVWSTMTVDPEKRYTITGAPRIVDGKVIIGNGGGELGVRGYVTAYDAETGDQVWRFYTVPGNPAEGFESDAMEMAAETWAGEWWRLGGGGTVWDSMAYDPELDLLYIGVGNGSPWNHHIRSNGEGDNLFLSSIVALRASTGEYVWHFQTTPAESWDYTATQHMILADMEIDGRMRQVIMQAPKNGFFYVIDRTTGEFISGNNYVEINWASGLDAVTGRPIEAEIVRYERDPAVVIPGPLGGHNWYPMSYDPQTNLVFLPTQNTSYVYSNPAEFAEQEVGWNLGLDAAPGPTVNPQDEARMLELPASQLVAWDPVAQAARWAVDYSVFGNSGLLSTGGGLVFQGSADGFFHAYRTDNGERLWSFEVGDAILGGPVTYELDGEQYVLALAGQGGAIPMTMGLLSGNYPRQRNGRLMAFKLNADGQLPDISMTPLQPLDLTGISSEGNPDVGAVLYGAYCSVCHGPVGLSSGPLPDLRHSPMLLSQEAFHGIVLEGNLLSRGMPGFAADIGAAEVESVRAYLLQLAAAVGN
;
A
#
# COMPACT_ATOMS: atom_id res chain seq x y z
N MET A 1 4.60 45.82 -72.68
CA MET A 1 5.79 46.46 -72.05
C MET A 1 5.29 47.05 -70.74
N THR A 2 5.77 46.74 -69.54
CA THR A 2 6.94 45.97 -69.02
C THR A 2 6.64 45.82 -67.50
N PHE A 3 6.57 44.60 -66.94
CA PHE A 3 7.52 43.96 -65.99
C PHE A 3 7.60 44.62 -64.58
N GLN A 4 7.65 43.94 -63.40
CA GLN A 4 7.99 42.56 -63.03
C GLN A 4 7.59 42.25 -61.55
N THR A 5 7.48 40.97 -61.19
CA THR A 5 7.01 40.38 -59.91
C THR A 5 8.13 39.67 -59.09
N ARG A 6 7.81 39.28 -57.82
CA ARG A 6 8.52 38.49 -56.75
C ARG A 6 9.04 37.07 -57.20
N PRO A 7 9.35 36.03 -56.35
CA PRO A 7 9.54 35.82 -54.87
C PRO A 7 10.65 34.78 -54.42
N GLY A 8 10.81 34.57 -53.09
CA GLY A 8 10.74 33.28 -52.32
C GLY A 8 11.71 32.06 -52.45
N PHE A 9 12.05 31.49 -51.26
CA PHE A 9 12.25 30.06 -50.86
C PHE A 9 13.51 29.20 -51.16
N ASN A 10 13.97 28.51 -50.09
CA ASN A 10 14.28 27.04 -49.92
C ASN A 10 15.71 26.46 -49.69
N SER A 11 15.77 25.61 -48.63
CA SER A 11 16.41 24.28 -48.41
C SER A 11 17.92 23.97 -48.63
N GLY A 12 18.46 23.05 -47.81
CA GLY A 12 19.34 21.96 -48.33
C GLY A 12 20.44 21.39 -47.40
N LYS A 13 20.43 20.06 -47.21
CA LYS A 13 21.35 19.16 -46.45
C LYS A 13 22.63 18.75 -47.21
N LEU A 14 23.61 18.10 -46.54
CA LEU A 14 24.38 16.84 -46.86
C LEU A 14 25.80 16.85 -46.22
N LEU A 15 26.26 15.88 -45.40
CA LEU A 15 26.73 14.47 -45.57
C LEU A 15 28.26 14.27 -45.80
N LEU A 16 28.85 13.48 -44.88
CA LEU A 16 29.99 12.51 -44.92
C LEU A 16 31.20 12.67 -45.89
N ALA A 17 32.42 12.45 -45.36
CA ALA A 17 33.20 11.20 -45.55
C ALA A 17 34.65 11.31 -45.02
N ALA A 18 35.20 10.16 -44.60
CA ALA A 18 36.45 9.93 -43.90
C ALA A 18 37.70 9.80 -44.79
N THR A 19 38.92 9.87 -44.20
CA THR A 19 39.95 8.79 -44.24
C THR A 19 41.24 9.14 -43.48
N LEU A 20 41.85 8.10 -42.89
CA LEU A 20 43.07 8.02 -42.08
C LEU A 20 44.38 8.13 -42.89
N SER A 21 45.47 8.53 -42.22
CA SER A 21 46.80 7.88 -42.33
C SER A 21 47.73 8.29 -41.19
N ALA A 22 48.43 7.31 -40.61
CA ALA A 22 49.39 7.44 -39.52
C ALA A 22 50.85 7.42 -40.04
N LEU A 23 51.80 7.98 -39.28
CA LEU A 23 53.20 7.54 -39.22
C LEU A 23 53.95 8.16 -38.01
N LEU A 24 54.78 7.33 -37.38
CA LEU A 24 55.59 7.52 -36.16
C LEU A 24 56.96 8.20 -36.45
N PHE A 25 57.52 8.98 -35.50
CA PHE A 25 58.72 8.65 -34.68
C PHE A 25 59.39 9.89 -34.01
N ALA A 26 59.57 9.76 -32.68
CA ALA A 26 60.73 10.06 -31.81
C ALA A 26 61.32 11.48 -31.52
N CYS A 27 61.39 11.71 -30.18
CA CYS A 27 62.41 12.39 -29.33
C CYS A 27 62.58 13.92 -29.50
N SER A 28 62.40 14.76 -28.48
CA SER A 28 63.11 14.83 -27.20
C SER A 28 62.60 16.02 -26.35
N ASN A 29 62.75 15.90 -25.04
CA ASN A 29 62.47 16.79 -23.90
C ASN A 29 62.45 18.32 -24.14
N ASP A 30 61.43 18.99 -23.58
CA ASP A 30 61.57 19.87 -22.40
C ASP A 30 60.17 20.33 -21.92
N GLU A 31 59.87 20.12 -20.63
CA GLU A 31 58.68 20.64 -19.94
C GLU A 31 58.82 22.14 -19.64
N PRO A 32 57.67 22.85 -19.56
CA PRO A 32 57.31 23.40 -18.27
C PRO A 32 55.85 23.16 -17.85
N ALA A 33 55.72 22.95 -16.54
CA ALA A 33 54.56 22.74 -15.68
C ALA A 33 53.17 23.26 -16.15
N ALA A 34 52.19 22.35 -16.06
CA ALA A 34 50.75 22.60 -16.15
C ALA A 34 50.10 22.68 -14.74
N PRO A 35 48.95 23.35 -14.59
CA PRO A 35 48.33 23.65 -13.30
C PRO A 35 47.69 22.41 -12.63
N GLN A 36 47.65 22.45 -11.30
CA GLN A 36 47.20 21.40 -10.39
C GLN A 36 45.81 20.84 -10.76
N SER A 37 45.79 19.53 -11.02
CA SER A 37 44.57 18.71 -10.98
C SER A 37 44.00 18.73 -9.56
N ALA A 38 42.71 19.02 -9.44
CA ALA A 38 41.95 18.72 -8.23
C ALA A 38 42.04 17.21 -7.97
N ALA A 39 42.32 16.84 -6.72
CA ALA A 39 42.40 15.47 -6.27
C ALA A 39 41.02 14.79 -6.38
N GLU A 40 41.00 13.58 -6.94
CA GLU A 40 39.89 12.65 -6.75
C GLU A 40 39.70 12.39 -5.25
N PRO A 41 38.46 12.36 -4.73
CA PRO A 41 38.23 11.94 -3.36
C PRO A 41 38.63 10.47 -3.22
N ALA A 42 39.46 10.20 -2.22
CA ALA A 42 39.91 8.85 -1.88
C ALA A 42 38.70 7.95 -1.63
N GLN A 43 38.66 6.82 -2.33
CA GLN A 43 37.84 5.68 -1.98
C GLN A 43 38.37 5.13 -0.65
N ASP A 44 37.74 5.51 0.46
CA ASP A 44 37.97 4.83 1.73
C ASP A 44 37.48 3.39 1.60
N ALA A 45 38.40 2.46 1.82
CA ALA A 45 38.11 1.04 1.84
C ALA A 45 37.14 0.74 2.99
N ALA A 46 35.99 0.16 2.64
CA ALA A 46 35.01 -0.35 3.59
C ALA A 46 35.68 -1.30 4.61
N PRO A 47 35.26 -1.28 5.89
CA PRO A 47 35.74 -2.24 6.86
C PRO A 47 35.39 -3.66 6.40
N ALA A 48 36.34 -4.59 6.56
CA ALA A 48 36.18 -5.99 6.19
C ALA A 48 35.06 -6.62 7.05
N VAL A 49 33.88 -6.77 6.45
CA VAL A 49 32.79 -7.60 6.96
C VAL A 49 33.34 -9.02 7.07
N THR A 50 33.13 -9.65 8.22
CA THR A 50 33.46 -11.06 8.38
C THR A 50 32.56 -11.86 7.43
N GLU A 51 33.19 -12.49 6.44
CA GLU A 51 32.56 -13.17 5.31
C GLU A 51 31.77 -14.41 5.79
N THR A 52 30.59 -14.22 6.37
CA THR A 52 29.58 -15.28 6.41
C THR A 52 29.01 -15.38 5.01
N ALA A 53 29.51 -16.34 4.23
CA ALA A 53 29.01 -16.63 2.89
C ALA A 53 27.47 -16.70 2.92
N GLN A 54 26.81 -15.72 2.29
CA GLN A 54 25.37 -15.61 2.30
C GLN A 54 24.76 -16.84 1.64
N ARG A 55 23.91 -17.57 2.38
CA ARG A 55 23.28 -18.79 1.85
C ARG A 55 22.17 -18.38 0.89
N PRO A 56 22.05 -19.02 -0.29
CA PRO A 56 20.99 -18.69 -1.22
C PRO A 56 19.62 -18.98 -0.61
N VAL A 57 18.65 -18.09 -0.83
CA VAL A 57 17.25 -18.33 -0.49
C VAL A 57 16.63 -19.20 -1.58
N ASN A 58 16.02 -20.33 -1.22
CA ASN A 58 15.39 -21.23 -2.17
C ASN A 58 14.13 -21.87 -1.56
N ALA A 59 13.40 -22.64 -2.36
CA ALA A 59 12.16 -23.29 -1.94
C ALA A 59 12.33 -24.05 -0.62
N ALA A 60 13.35 -24.91 -0.53
CA ALA A 60 13.60 -25.71 0.66
C ALA A 60 13.82 -24.85 1.91
N ARG A 61 14.59 -23.76 1.80
CA ARG A 61 14.82 -22.83 2.91
C ARG A 61 13.51 -22.17 3.36
N ILE A 62 12.69 -21.69 2.43
CA ILE A 62 11.41 -21.05 2.74
C ILE A 62 10.41 -22.06 3.33
N THR A 63 10.27 -23.26 2.77
CA THR A 63 9.39 -24.30 3.32
C THR A 63 9.80 -24.71 4.73
N SER A 64 11.11 -24.67 5.04
CA SER A 64 11.62 -24.94 6.40
C SER A 64 11.56 -23.74 7.36
N ALA A 65 11.12 -22.55 6.91
CA ALA A 65 11.20 -21.31 7.69
C ALA A 65 10.40 -21.35 8.99
N ALA A 66 9.35 -22.19 9.07
CA ALA A 66 8.55 -22.35 10.28
C ALA A 66 9.37 -22.76 11.51
N GLY A 67 10.44 -23.54 11.32
CA GLY A 67 11.38 -23.94 12.38
C GLY A 67 12.63 -23.06 12.50
N ASN A 68 12.79 -22.05 11.63
CA ASN A 68 13.92 -21.13 11.65
C ASN A 68 13.60 -19.95 12.57
N THR A 69 14.49 -19.69 13.53
CA THR A 69 14.39 -18.58 14.48
C THR A 69 15.28 -17.40 14.09
N SER A 70 16.31 -17.60 13.28
CA SER A 70 17.26 -16.56 12.91
C SER A 70 16.84 -15.73 11.70
N ASP A 71 15.97 -16.27 10.85
CA ASP A 71 15.56 -15.61 9.62
C ASP A 71 14.06 -15.33 9.56
N TRP A 72 13.71 -14.23 8.90
CA TRP A 72 12.39 -13.89 8.40
C TRP A 72 12.46 -13.76 6.87
N LEU A 73 12.16 -14.85 6.16
CA LEU A 73 12.55 -15.02 4.75
C LEU A 73 11.54 -14.49 3.72
N THR A 74 10.26 -14.41 4.09
CA THR A 74 9.18 -13.94 3.21
C THR A 74 8.39 -12.83 3.91
N HIS A 75 7.56 -12.11 3.17
CA HIS A 75 6.73 -11.04 3.72
C HIS A 75 5.96 -11.48 4.98
N GLY A 76 5.24 -12.60 4.94
CA GLY A 76 4.54 -13.18 6.09
C GLY A 76 5.31 -14.23 6.89
N ARG A 77 6.65 -14.20 6.90
CA ARG A 77 7.60 -15.18 7.48
C ARG A 77 7.66 -16.52 6.76
N THR A 78 6.50 -17.12 6.51
CA THR A 78 6.29 -18.41 5.85
C THR A 78 5.38 -18.24 4.63
N TYR A 79 5.26 -19.27 3.78
CA TYR A 79 4.28 -19.27 2.68
C TYR A 79 2.81 -19.26 3.15
N SER A 80 2.57 -19.74 4.38
CA SER A 80 1.25 -19.68 5.03
C SER A 80 0.89 -18.31 5.58
N GLU A 81 1.84 -17.36 5.57
CA GLU A 81 1.66 -15.97 5.97
C GLU A 81 1.13 -15.80 7.41
N GLN A 82 1.33 -16.77 8.30
CA GLN A 82 0.75 -16.74 9.65
C GLN A 82 1.29 -15.59 10.54
N ARG A 83 2.46 -15.04 10.21
CA ARG A 83 3.13 -13.98 11.00
C ARG A 83 3.24 -14.31 12.49
N ASN A 84 3.48 -15.59 12.76
CA ASN A 84 3.79 -16.11 14.08
C ASN A 84 5.24 -16.53 14.11
N SER A 85 6.00 -16.18 15.15
CA SER A 85 7.35 -16.68 15.38
C SER A 85 7.36 -17.68 16.55
N PRO A 86 8.10 -18.80 16.48
CA PRO A 86 8.21 -19.74 17.60
C PRO A 86 9.09 -19.21 18.74
N LEU A 87 9.78 -18.08 18.53
CA LEU A 87 10.66 -17.49 19.54
C LEU A 87 9.90 -17.08 20.81
N ASP A 88 10.52 -17.36 21.96
CA ASP A 88 9.93 -17.17 23.28
C ASP A 88 10.89 -16.58 24.34
N GLN A 89 12.09 -16.12 23.93
CA GLN A 89 13.01 -15.45 24.86
C GLN A 89 12.37 -14.16 25.40
N ILE A 90 11.70 -13.40 24.53
CA ILE A 90 10.76 -12.35 24.88
C ILE A 90 9.38 -12.99 25.05
N ASN A 91 8.89 -13.02 26.29
CA ASN A 91 7.64 -13.66 26.67
C ASN A 91 6.89 -12.84 27.73
N ARG A 92 5.74 -13.34 28.17
CA ARG A 92 4.86 -12.71 29.17
C ARG A 92 5.55 -12.25 30.46
N THR A 93 6.71 -12.82 30.81
CA THR A 93 7.46 -12.47 32.03
C THR A 93 8.67 -11.59 31.78
N THR A 94 9.28 -11.66 30.59
CA THR A 94 10.51 -10.94 30.25
C THR A 94 10.25 -9.67 29.45
N VAL A 95 9.07 -9.52 28.83
CA VAL A 95 8.74 -8.38 27.97
C VAL A 95 8.80 -7.03 28.69
N THR A 96 8.69 -7.00 30.02
CA THR A 96 8.85 -5.76 30.81
C THR A 96 10.26 -5.19 30.74
N ASP A 97 11.26 -6.01 30.42
CA ASP A 97 12.67 -5.61 30.29
C ASP A 97 13.03 -5.30 28.82
N LEU A 98 12.06 -5.28 27.90
CA LEU A 98 12.27 -4.94 26.51
C LEU A 98 12.58 -3.44 26.35
N GLY A 99 13.65 -3.11 25.62
CA GLY A 99 14.02 -1.73 25.33
C GLY A 99 14.67 -1.58 23.95
N LEU A 100 14.93 -0.33 23.56
CA LEU A 100 15.49 0.02 22.26
C LEU A 100 16.97 -0.37 22.20
N ALA A 101 17.34 -1.22 21.23
CA ALA A 101 18.71 -1.64 20.99
C ALA A 101 19.45 -0.65 20.07
N TRP A 102 18.82 -0.32 18.95
CA TRP A 102 19.33 0.62 17.95
C TRP A 102 18.16 1.08 17.06
N ASP A 103 18.41 2.12 16.29
CA ASP A 103 17.47 2.68 15.35
C ASP A 103 18.14 3.31 14.11
N PHE A 104 17.37 3.45 13.04
CA PHE A 104 17.81 3.97 11.75
C PHE A 104 16.78 4.98 11.21
N GLU A 105 17.21 6.21 10.98
CA GLU A 105 16.36 7.28 10.43
C GLU A 105 16.37 7.25 8.89
N LEU A 106 15.19 7.31 8.29
CA LEU A 106 14.99 7.38 6.84
C LEU A 106 15.16 8.81 6.34
N ASP A 107 15.09 8.98 5.01
CA ASP A 107 15.21 10.28 4.35
C ASP A 107 13.86 10.87 3.90
N THR A 108 12.75 10.39 4.47
CA THR A 108 11.39 10.76 4.10
C THR A 108 10.41 10.66 5.27
N ASP A 109 9.43 11.55 5.27
CA ASP A 109 8.32 11.68 6.22
C ASP A 109 6.99 11.05 5.71
N ARG A 110 7.04 10.36 4.57
CA ARG A 110 5.90 9.65 3.97
C ARG A 110 5.69 8.28 4.62
N GLY A 111 4.56 7.63 4.32
CA GLY A 111 4.14 6.37 4.92
C GLY A 111 5.14 5.23 4.78
N GLN A 112 5.34 4.49 5.87
CA GLN A 112 6.23 3.34 5.96
C GLN A 112 5.43 2.07 6.23
N GLU A 113 5.16 1.31 5.16
CA GLU A 113 4.30 0.10 5.21
C GLU A 113 5.08 -1.22 5.17
N ALA A 114 6.41 -1.15 5.02
CA ALA A 114 7.21 -2.33 4.75
C ALA A 114 7.25 -3.32 5.93
N THR A 115 7.14 -4.60 5.62
CA THR A 115 7.61 -5.67 6.51
C THR A 115 9.06 -6.01 6.14
N PRO A 116 10.03 -5.78 7.03
CA PRO A 116 11.43 -6.12 6.76
C PRO A 116 11.64 -7.63 6.59
N LEU A 117 12.56 -8.02 5.71
CA LEU A 117 13.13 -9.37 5.72
C LEU A 117 14.38 -9.38 6.60
N VAL A 118 14.64 -10.48 7.28
CA VAL A 118 15.91 -10.69 8.01
C VAL A 118 16.52 -11.98 7.51
N ILE A 119 17.69 -11.90 6.89
CA ILE A 119 18.30 -13.04 6.22
C ILE A 119 19.79 -13.06 6.51
N ASP A 120 20.26 -14.09 7.21
CA ASP A 120 21.67 -14.28 7.55
C ASP A 120 22.28 -13.04 8.25
N GLY A 121 21.54 -12.41 9.17
CA GLY A 121 22.01 -11.25 9.95
C GLY A 121 21.91 -9.90 9.23
N VAL A 122 21.26 -9.83 8.07
CA VAL A 122 21.03 -8.59 7.33
C VAL A 122 19.53 -8.32 7.20
N ILE A 123 19.13 -7.07 7.42
CA ILE A 123 17.76 -6.59 7.27
C ILE A 123 17.59 -6.00 5.88
N TYR A 124 16.55 -6.41 5.15
CA TYR A 124 16.20 -5.87 3.83
C TYR A 124 14.78 -5.31 3.86
N PHE A 125 14.60 -4.05 3.48
CA PHE A 125 13.29 -3.42 3.49
C PHE A 125 13.20 -2.24 2.52
N THR A 126 11.96 -1.83 2.24
CA THR A 126 11.67 -0.66 1.40
C THR A 126 11.14 0.51 2.23
N SER A 127 11.24 1.70 1.66
CA SER A 127 10.64 2.92 2.16
C SER A 127 9.72 3.55 1.10
N ALA A 128 9.12 4.69 1.43
CA ALA A 128 8.35 5.51 0.51
C ALA A 128 9.14 5.84 -0.78
N TRP A 129 8.41 6.06 -1.87
CA TRP A 129 8.96 6.16 -3.24
C TRP A 129 9.70 4.91 -3.72
N SER A 130 9.45 3.77 -3.05
CA SER A 130 10.05 2.48 -3.37
C SER A 130 11.58 2.45 -3.24
N LYS A 131 12.15 3.30 -2.38
CA LYS A 131 13.57 3.19 -2.01
C LYS A 131 13.80 1.88 -1.26
N ALA A 132 14.98 1.31 -1.42
CA ALA A 132 15.37 0.01 -0.89
C ALA A 132 16.62 0.14 -0.02
N PHE A 133 16.68 -0.58 1.09
CA PHE A 133 17.76 -0.51 2.07
C PHE A 133 18.18 -1.91 2.51
N ALA A 134 19.47 -2.06 2.82
CA ALA A 134 19.99 -3.16 3.62
C ALA A 134 20.77 -2.64 4.82
N LEU A 135 20.50 -3.20 5.99
CA LEU A 135 21.18 -2.85 7.24
C LEU A 135 21.76 -4.09 7.92
N ASP A 136 22.87 -3.92 8.62
CA ASP A 136 23.36 -4.91 9.58
C ASP A 136 22.33 -5.07 10.72
N ALA A 137 21.85 -6.29 10.96
CA ALA A 137 20.79 -6.55 11.93
C ALA A 137 21.23 -6.39 13.40
N ARG A 138 22.53 -6.31 13.67
CA ARG A 138 23.07 -6.13 15.02
C ARG A 138 23.19 -4.66 15.38
N THR A 139 23.59 -3.83 14.43
CA THR A 139 23.95 -2.42 14.68
C THR A 139 22.98 -1.41 14.07
N GLY A 140 22.19 -1.82 13.08
CA GLY A 140 21.39 -0.89 12.26
C GLY A 140 22.23 -0.09 11.25
N GLU A 141 23.52 -0.40 11.09
CA GLU A 141 24.39 0.27 10.13
C GLU A 141 23.93 -0.03 8.69
N GLU A 142 23.84 1.02 7.88
CA GLU A 142 23.49 0.86 6.47
C GLU A 142 24.63 0.18 5.70
N LEU A 143 24.30 -0.95 5.08
CA LEU A 143 25.20 -1.66 4.16
C LEU A 143 25.07 -1.11 2.75
N TRP A 144 23.84 -0.88 2.30
CA TRP A 144 23.56 -0.22 1.03
C TRP A 144 22.15 0.39 1.00
N ARG A 145 21.97 1.35 0.09
CA ARG A 145 20.67 1.89 -0.31
C ARG A 145 20.55 1.95 -1.83
N PHE A 146 19.32 1.81 -2.32
CA PHE A 146 18.99 1.91 -3.74
C PHE A 146 17.74 2.79 -3.92
N ASP A 147 17.82 3.80 -4.79
CA ASP A 147 16.70 4.64 -5.16
C ASP A 147 16.32 4.33 -6.63
N PRO A 148 15.10 3.80 -6.89
CA PRO A 148 14.64 3.55 -8.24
C PRO A 148 14.39 4.82 -9.06
N GLN A 149 14.40 6.01 -8.42
CA GLN A 149 14.11 7.32 -9.02
C GLN A 149 12.71 7.38 -9.62
N VAL A 150 11.70 6.96 -8.84
CA VAL A 150 10.29 7.10 -9.24
C VAL A 150 10.01 8.57 -9.53
N PRO A 151 9.47 8.92 -10.71
CA PRO A 151 9.12 10.30 -11.02
C PRO A 151 8.07 10.84 -10.06
N GLY A 152 8.24 12.09 -9.61
CA GLY A 152 7.27 12.76 -8.73
C GLY A 152 5.85 12.75 -9.32
N SER A 153 5.72 12.87 -10.64
CA SER A 153 4.44 12.79 -11.36
C SER A 153 3.64 11.52 -11.10
N LYS A 154 4.27 10.45 -10.61
CA LYS A 154 3.58 9.20 -10.31
C LYS A 154 2.74 9.26 -9.02
N ALA A 155 2.99 10.21 -8.13
CA ALA A 155 2.26 10.31 -6.86
C ALA A 155 0.74 10.48 -7.05
N VAL A 156 0.30 11.17 -8.11
CA VAL A 156 -1.14 11.36 -8.38
C VAL A 156 -1.84 10.06 -8.83
N ASP A 157 -1.08 9.08 -9.32
CA ASP A 157 -1.61 7.75 -9.68
C ASP A 157 -1.67 6.82 -8.46
N ALA A 158 -1.11 7.22 -7.33
CA ALA A 158 -1.17 6.47 -6.08
C ALA A 158 -2.34 6.97 -5.23
N CYS A 159 -3.41 6.18 -5.15
CA CYS A 159 -4.60 6.53 -4.35
C CYS A 159 -4.28 6.80 -2.87
N CYS A 160 -3.22 6.18 -2.36
CA CYS A 160 -3.17 5.81 -0.97
C CYS A 160 -1.76 6.00 -0.41
N ASP A 161 -1.12 7.14 -0.72
CA ASP A 161 0.28 7.48 -0.40
C ASP A 161 1.32 6.79 -1.31
N VAL A 162 2.56 7.26 -1.29
CA VAL A 162 3.69 6.76 -2.10
C VAL A 162 4.44 5.61 -1.40
N VAL A 163 3.66 4.65 -0.90
CA VAL A 163 4.09 3.59 0.01
C VAL A 163 4.68 2.36 -0.68
N ASN A 164 5.34 1.50 0.11
CA ASN A 164 5.78 0.18 -0.34
C ASN A 164 5.77 -0.83 0.84
N ARG A 165 5.25 -2.04 0.61
CA ARG A 165 5.02 -3.07 1.65
C ARG A 165 6.18 -4.04 1.84
N GLY A 166 7.27 -3.91 1.09
CA GLY A 166 8.50 -4.67 1.33
C GLY A 166 8.97 -5.47 0.12
N MET A 167 9.87 -6.40 0.40
CA MET A 167 10.61 -7.16 -0.60
C MET A 167 10.29 -8.65 -0.56
N ALA A 168 10.73 -9.38 -1.58
CA ALA A 168 10.95 -10.82 -1.55
C ALA A 168 12.45 -11.13 -1.72
N ALA A 169 12.87 -12.33 -1.37
CA ALA A 169 14.24 -12.80 -1.58
C ALA A 169 14.27 -14.18 -2.24
N TRP A 170 15.20 -14.36 -3.17
CA TRP A 170 15.45 -15.63 -3.86
C TRP A 170 16.87 -15.67 -4.43
N GLY A 171 17.55 -16.80 -4.27
CA GLY A 171 18.96 -16.94 -4.54
C GLY A 171 19.78 -15.96 -3.72
N ASP A 172 20.56 -15.16 -4.42
CA ASP A 172 21.41 -14.07 -3.97
C ASP A 172 20.78 -12.68 -4.19
N LYS A 173 19.48 -12.61 -4.51
CA LYS A 173 18.79 -11.36 -4.87
C LYS A 173 17.63 -11.03 -3.94
N VAL A 174 17.31 -9.74 -3.90
CA VAL A 174 16.07 -9.20 -3.33
C VAL A 174 15.25 -8.49 -4.42
N TYR A 175 13.93 -8.51 -4.29
CA TYR A 175 12.99 -8.08 -5.32
C TYR A 175 11.90 -7.20 -4.73
N PHE A 176 11.55 -6.13 -5.43
CA PHE A 176 10.42 -5.26 -5.05
C PHE A 176 9.79 -4.62 -6.28
N GLY A 177 8.50 -4.29 -6.15
CA GLY A 177 7.79 -3.49 -7.14
C GLY A 177 7.97 -2.00 -6.83
N ALA A 178 8.41 -1.21 -7.80
CA ALA A 178 8.47 0.24 -7.70
C ALA A 178 7.12 0.87 -8.05
N LEU A 179 6.83 2.03 -7.44
CA LEU A 179 5.54 2.72 -7.57
C LEU A 179 5.15 3.03 -9.02
N ASP A 180 6.12 3.22 -9.92
CA ASP A 180 5.90 3.47 -11.34
C ASP A 180 5.66 2.21 -12.20
N GLY A 181 5.53 1.04 -11.58
CA GLY A 181 5.15 -0.20 -12.25
C GLY A 181 6.32 -1.10 -12.65
N ARG A 182 7.55 -0.73 -12.32
CA ARG A 182 8.72 -1.61 -12.51
C ARG A 182 8.78 -2.69 -11.44
N LEU A 183 9.11 -3.92 -11.82
CA LEU A 183 9.64 -4.94 -10.91
C LEU A 183 11.17 -4.91 -11.00
N ILE A 184 11.85 -4.86 -9.86
CA ILE A 184 13.30 -4.64 -9.77
C ILE A 184 13.92 -5.77 -8.97
N ALA A 185 15.02 -6.34 -9.47
CA ALA A 185 15.88 -7.26 -8.73
C ALA A 185 17.21 -6.60 -8.41
N LEU A 186 17.62 -6.68 -7.14
CA LEU A 186 18.91 -6.22 -6.66
C LEU A 186 19.74 -7.40 -6.17
N ASP A 187 21.04 -7.33 -6.40
CA ASP A 187 22.02 -8.16 -5.70
C ASP A 187 21.95 -7.86 -4.20
N ARG A 188 21.78 -8.90 -3.39
CA ARG A 188 21.48 -8.77 -1.97
C ARG A 188 22.68 -8.26 -1.15
N GLU A 189 23.90 -8.51 -1.61
CA GLU A 189 25.13 -8.09 -0.94
C GLU A 189 25.47 -6.63 -1.24
N THR A 190 25.31 -6.21 -2.50
CA THR A 190 25.81 -4.92 -2.99
C THR A 190 24.73 -3.87 -3.24
N GLY A 191 23.45 -4.27 -3.29
CA GLY A 191 22.34 -3.39 -3.66
C GLY A 191 22.31 -3.00 -5.14
N ARG A 192 23.19 -3.59 -5.97
CA ARG A 192 23.25 -3.28 -7.41
C ARG A 192 22.08 -3.90 -8.14
N GLN A 193 21.44 -3.13 -9.03
CA GLN A 193 20.39 -3.64 -9.88
C GLN A 193 20.92 -4.73 -10.82
N VAL A 194 20.30 -5.91 -10.77
CA VAL A 194 20.56 -7.03 -11.68
C VAL A 194 19.69 -6.90 -12.93
N TRP A 195 18.39 -6.69 -12.75
CA TRP A 195 17.43 -6.45 -13.83
C TRP A 195 16.26 -5.56 -13.36
N SER A 196 15.54 -4.99 -14.33
CA SER A 196 14.29 -4.26 -14.09
C SER A 196 13.33 -4.48 -15.26
N THR A 197 12.08 -4.81 -14.96
CA THR A 197 11.03 -5.10 -15.94
C THR A 197 9.84 -4.17 -15.71
N MET A 198 9.39 -3.47 -16.76
CA MET A 198 8.14 -2.71 -16.71
C MET A 198 6.96 -3.67 -16.78
N THR A 199 6.16 -3.74 -15.72
CA THR A 199 5.07 -4.73 -15.60
C THR A 199 3.74 -4.23 -16.14
N VAL A 200 3.59 -2.91 -16.21
CA VAL A 200 2.36 -2.19 -16.56
C VAL A 200 2.51 -1.45 -17.87
N ASP A 201 1.37 -1.05 -18.45
CA ASP A 201 1.35 -0.02 -19.47
C ASP A 201 1.63 1.34 -18.81
N PRO A 202 2.77 2.01 -19.12
CA PRO A 202 3.15 3.26 -18.47
C PRO A 202 2.26 4.45 -18.87
N GLU A 203 1.45 4.31 -19.92
CA GLU A 203 0.45 5.32 -20.32
C GLU A 203 -0.81 5.23 -19.46
N LYS A 204 -0.97 4.15 -18.68
CA LYS A 204 -2.08 3.95 -17.75
C LYS A 204 -1.67 4.24 -16.31
N ARG A 205 -2.67 4.53 -15.48
CA ARG A 205 -2.52 4.98 -14.09
C ARG A 205 -2.35 3.81 -13.11
N TYR A 206 -1.53 2.81 -13.49
CA TYR A 206 -1.14 1.72 -12.59
C TYR A 206 -0.06 2.15 -11.61
N THR A 207 -0.04 1.54 -10.42
CA THR A 207 1.07 1.64 -9.46
C THR A 207 1.40 0.27 -8.87
N ILE A 208 2.55 0.13 -8.18
CA ILE A 208 2.83 -1.05 -7.35
C ILE A 208 3.19 -0.62 -5.93
N THR A 209 2.47 -1.17 -4.95
CA THR A 209 2.69 -0.89 -3.52
C THR A 209 2.92 -2.16 -2.69
N GLY A 210 2.35 -3.30 -3.11
CA GLY A 210 2.50 -4.58 -2.43
C GLY A 210 3.89 -5.21 -2.54
N ALA A 211 4.21 -6.10 -1.60
CA ALA A 211 5.44 -6.89 -1.64
C ALA A 211 5.27 -8.11 -2.56
N PRO A 212 6.24 -8.42 -3.45
CA PRO A 212 6.18 -9.62 -4.27
C PRO A 212 6.25 -10.88 -3.40
N ARG A 213 5.78 -12.01 -3.95
CA ARG A 213 6.04 -13.37 -3.42
C ARG A 213 6.86 -14.15 -4.43
N ILE A 214 7.67 -15.11 -3.98
CA ILE A 214 8.46 -15.95 -4.87
C ILE A 214 8.16 -17.42 -4.65
N VAL A 215 7.74 -18.10 -5.71
CA VAL A 215 7.46 -19.54 -5.72
C VAL A 215 8.31 -20.19 -6.81
N ASP A 216 9.20 -21.10 -6.41
CA ASP A 216 10.04 -21.88 -7.34
C ASP A 216 10.68 -21.03 -8.44
N GLY A 217 11.39 -19.98 -8.02
CA GLY A 217 12.10 -19.06 -8.92
C GLY A 217 11.20 -18.13 -9.73
N LYS A 218 9.91 -18.00 -9.39
CA LYS A 218 8.98 -17.07 -10.05
C LYS A 218 8.59 -15.95 -9.11
N VAL A 219 8.95 -14.72 -9.46
CA VAL A 219 8.58 -13.50 -8.75
C VAL A 219 7.19 -13.08 -9.18
N ILE A 220 6.24 -13.17 -8.26
CA ILE A 220 4.83 -12.91 -8.48
C ILE A 220 4.52 -11.51 -7.93
N ILE A 221 3.93 -10.66 -8.76
CA ILE A 221 3.55 -9.31 -8.39
C ILE A 221 2.28 -8.88 -9.15
N GLY A 222 1.41 -8.13 -8.48
CA GLY A 222 0.27 -7.45 -9.09
C GLY A 222 0.49 -5.94 -9.19
N ASN A 223 -0.59 -5.18 -9.10
CA ASN A 223 -0.59 -3.72 -9.22
C ASN A 223 -1.80 -3.12 -8.50
N GLY A 224 -1.79 -1.81 -8.30
CA GLY A 224 -2.90 -0.96 -7.88
C GLY A 224 -3.37 -0.01 -8.99
N GLY A 225 -4.43 0.75 -8.69
CA GLY A 225 -5.04 1.72 -9.63
C GLY A 225 -6.55 1.56 -9.81
N GLY A 226 -7.24 0.81 -8.93
CA GLY A 226 -8.69 0.58 -9.03
C GLY A 226 -9.51 1.87 -9.02
N GLU A 227 -9.02 2.89 -8.30
CA GLU A 227 -9.64 4.22 -8.19
C GLU A 227 -9.47 5.05 -9.46
N LEU A 228 -8.57 4.66 -10.37
CA LEU A 228 -8.13 5.47 -11.51
C LEU A 228 -8.60 4.92 -12.87
N GLY A 229 -9.19 3.73 -12.94
CA GLY A 229 -9.67 3.16 -14.20
C GLY A 229 -8.70 2.17 -14.85
N VAL A 230 -8.32 1.11 -14.15
CA VAL A 230 -7.37 0.10 -14.67
C VAL A 230 -7.92 -1.32 -14.63
N ARG A 231 -7.32 -2.22 -15.43
CA ARG A 231 -7.68 -3.65 -15.49
C ARG A 231 -6.70 -4.46 -14.65
N GLY A 232 -7.19 -5.11 -13.60
CA GLY A 232 -6.37 -5.89 -12.68
C GLY A 232 -5.76 -7.14 -13.30
N TYR A 233 -4.55 -7.47 -12.86
CA TYR A 233 -3.86 -8.72 -13.17
C TYR A 233 -2.75 -8.99 -12.14
N VAL A 234 -2.29 -10.24 -12.12
CA VAL A 234 -1.08 -10.69 -11.44
C VAL A 234 -0.17 -11.37 -12.45
N THR A 235 1.14 -11.18 -12.32
CA THR A 235 2.13 -11.73 -13.26
C THR A 235 3.25 -12.42 -12.50
N ALA A 236 3.70 -13.57 -13.01
CA ALA A 236 4.93 -14.21 -12.58
C ALA A 236 6.06 -13.90 -13.57
N TYR A 237 7.23 -13.54 -13.03
CA TYR A 237 8.46 -13.30 -13.76
C TYR A 237 9.54 -14.27 -13.31
N ASP A 238 10.42 -14.69 -14.21
CA ASP A 238 11.57 -15.50 -13.85
C ASP A 238 12.53 -14.69 -12.96
N ALA A 239 12.93 -15.25 -11.82
CA ALA A 239 13.72 -14.56 -10.81
C ALA A 239 15.12 -14.19 -11.30
N GLU A 240 15.70 -14.95 -12.23
CA GLU A 240 17.05 -14.70 -12.72
C GLU A 240 17.08 -13.65 -13.83
N THR A 241 16.09 -13.68 -14.71
CA THR A 241 16.08 -12.89 -15.95
C THR A 241 15.13 -11.69 -15.94
N GLY A 242 14.06 -11.75 -15.14
CA GLY A 242 12.97 -10.78 -15.18
C GLY A 242 11.98 -10.98 -16.33
N ASP A 243 12.10 -12.09 -17.08
CA ASP A 243 11.20 -12.42 -18.19
C ASP A 243 9.83 -12.87 -17.67
N GLN A 244 8.76 -12.42 -18.32
CA GLN A 244 7.40 -12.84 -17.98
C GLN A 244 7.21 -14.34 -18.25
N VAL A 245 6.77 -15.10 -17.24
CA VAL A 245 6.44 -16.52 -17.33
C VAL A 245 4.97 -16.73 -17.66
N TRP A 246 4.08 -16.13 -16.86
CA TRP A 246 2.64 -16.17 -17.05
C TRP A 246 1.98 -14.92 -16.49
N ARG A 247 0.77 -14.60 -16.99
CA ARG A 247 -0.09 -13.53 -16.48
C ARG A 247 -1.52 -14.03 -16.34
N PHE A 248 -2.16 -13.68 -15.23
CA PHE A 248 -3.58 -13.90 -14.99
C PHE A 248 -4.29 -12.55 -14.83
N TYR A 249 -5.22 -12.25 -15.73
CA TYR A 249 -6.14 -11.12 -15.56
C TYR A 249 -7.25 -11.50 -14.59
N THR A 250 -7.68 -10.55 -13.76
CA THR A 250 -8.72 -10.79 -12.75
C THR A 250 -10.11 -10.38 -13.21
N VAL A 251 -10.21 -9.58 -14.28
CA VAL A 251 -11.48 -9.18 -14.89
C VAL A 251 -11.39 -9.30 -16.42
N PRO A 252 -12.51 -9.61 -17.10
CA PRO A 252 -12.53 -9.83 -18.55
C PRO A 252 -12.25 -8.54 -19.33
N GLY A 253 -11.59 -8.68 -20.47
CA GLY A 253 -11.31 -7.59 -21.40
C GLY A 253 -12.47 -7.31 -22.36
N ASN A 254 -12.18 -6.65 -23.47
CA ASN A 254 -13.14 -6.41 -24.54
C ASN A 254 -13.60 -7.74 -25.17
N PRO A 255 -14.88 -8.14 -25.07
CA PRO A 255 -15.35 -9.40 -25.62
C PRO A 255 -15.13 -9.54 -27.14
N ALA A 256 -15.05 -8.42 -27.87
CA ALA A 256 -14.80 -8.43 -29.31
C ALA A 256 -13.37 -8.85 -29.69
N GLU A 257 -12.42 -8.82 -28.75
CA GLU A 257 -11.02 -9.22 -28.95
C GLU A 257 -10.77 -10.69 -28.54
N GLY A 258 -11.78 -11.34 -27.94
CA GLY A 258 -11.64 -12.65 -27.31
C GLY A 258 -11.07 -12.55 -25.89
N PHE A 259 -10.90 -13.70 -25.25
CA PHE A 259 -10.45 -13.80 -23.85
C PHE A 259 -9.12 -14.55 -23.75
N GLU A 260 -8.28 -14.16 -22.79
CA GLU A 260 -6.95 -14.73 -22.61
C GLU A 260 -6.97 -16.15 -22.02
N SER A 261 -8.10 -16.56 -21.43
CA SER A 261 -8.30 -17.88 -20.82
C SER A 261 -9.78 -18.22 -20.67
N ASP A 262 -10.09 -19.50 -20.48
CA ASP A 262 -11.43 -19.99 -20.17
C ASP A 262 -12.01 -19.33 -18.90
N ALA A 263 -11.14 -18.97 -17.95
CA ALA A 263 -11.54 -18.25 -16.74
C ALA A 263 -12.04 -16.83 -17.05
N MET A 264 -11.45 -16.14 -18.02
CA MET A 264 -11.91 -14.83 -18.47
C MET A 264 -13.18 -14.92 -19.31
N GLU A 265 -13.36 -15.98 -20.10
CA GLU A 265 -14.62 -16.25 -20.79
C GLU A 265 -15.77 -16.50 -19.79
N MET A 266 -15.56 -17.37 -18.80
CA MET A 266 -16.50 -17.59 -17.69
C MET A 266 -16.79 -16.30 -16.92
N ALA A 267 -15.74 -15.54 -16.59
CA ALA A 267 -15.93 -14.29 -15.86
C ALA A 267 -16.80 -13.31 -16.66
N ALA A 268 -16.61 -13.20 -17.98
CA ALA A 268 -17.36 -12.29 -18.85
C ALA A 268 -18.88 -12.52 -18.86
N GLU A 269 -19.36 -13.73 -18.56
CA GLU A 269 -20.80 -14.01 -18.41
C GLU A 269 -21.43 -13.24 -17.24
N THR A 270 -20.62 -12.77 -16.31
CA THR A 270 -21.05 -12.02 -15.12
C THR A 270 -20.90 -10.50 -15.26
N TRP A 271 -20.64 -10.00 -16.46
CA TRP A 271 -20.51 -8.57 -16.76
C TRP A 271 -21.47 -8.13 -17.86
N ALA A 272 -21.94 -6.88 -17.77
CA ALA A 272 -22.80 -6.26 -18.76
C ALA A 272 -22.29 -4.86 -19.14
N GLY A 273 -22.68 -4.35 -20.31
CA GLY A 273 -22.25 -3.03 -20.78
C GLY A 273 -20.83 -3.02 -21.35
N GLU A 274 -20.16 -1.87 -21.27
CA GLU A 274 -18.82 -1.63 -21.86
C GLU A 274 -17.73 -1.47 -20.78
N TRP A 275 -17.76 -2.31 -19.74
CA TRP A 275 -16.88 -2.21 -18.56
C TRP A 275 -15.39 -2.11 -18.90
N TRP A 276 -14.93 -2.76 -19.98
CA TRP A 276 -13.52 -2.80 -20.38
C TRP A 276 -12.97 -1.42 -20.78
N ARG A 277 -13.84 -0.46 -21.13
CA ARG A 277 -13.42 0.92 -21.39
C ARG A 277 -12.97 1.63 -20.12
N LEU A 278 -13.60 1.30 -19.00
CA LEU A 278 -13.35 1.87 -17.67
C LEU A 278 -12.29 1.08 -16.89
N GLY A 279 -11.69 0.06 -17.51
CA GLY A 279 -10.71 -0.85 -16.90
C GLY A 279 -11.32 -2.01 -16.11
N GLY A 280 -12.46 -1.80 -15.44
CA GLY A 280 -13.20 -2.83 -14.69
C GLY A 280 -12.68 -3.08 -13.27
N GLY A 281 -11.42 -2.75 -12.95
CA GLY A 281 -10.84 -2.89 -11.61
C GLY A 281 -10.22 -4.27 -11.36
N GLY A 282 -10.35 -4.79 -10.14
CA GLY A 282 -9.86 -6.11 -9.75
C GLY A 282 -8.34 -6.17 -9.52
N THR A 283 -7.73 -5.07 -9.10
CA THR A 283 -6.28 -4.96 -8.89
C THR A 283 -5.79 -5.91 -7.77
N VAL A 284 -4.60 -6.50 -7.93
CA VAL A 284 -3.99 -7.44 -6.97
C VAL A 284 -2.85 -6.73 -6.25
N TRP A 285 -3.19 -5.80 -5.36
CA TRP A 285 -2.25 -4.80 -4.87
C TRP A 285 -1.53 -5.16 -3.56
N ASP A 286 -1.88 -6.27 -2.91
CA ASP A 286 -1.31 -6.65 -1.60
C ASP A 286 -1.13 -8.15 -1.37
N SER A 287 -2.09 -8.82 -0.72
CA SER A 287 -1.86 -10.16 -0.16
C SER A 287 -1.83 -11.27 -1.20
N MET A 288 -0.86 -12.18 -0.99
CA MET A 288 -0.76 -13.47 -1.65
C MET A 288 -0.29 -14.49 -0.62
N ALA A 289 -0.77 -15.73 -0.71
CA ALA A 289 -0.32 -16.86 0.10
C ALA A 289 -0.05 -18.07 -0.79
N TYR A 290 0.75 -19.03 -0.33
CA TYR A 290 1.11 -20.21 -1.14
C TYR A 290 1.06 -21.49 -0.32
N ASP A 291 0.49 -22.55 -0.90
CA ASP A 291 0.57 -23.89 -0.37
C ASP A 291 1.46 -24.76 -1.28
N PRO A 292 2.68 -25.13 -0.83
CA PRO A 292 3.60 -25.95 -1.61
C PRO A 292 3.14 -27.40 -1.80
N GLU A 293 2.27 -27.93 -0.95
CA GLU A 293 1.76 -29.30 -1.09
C GLU A 293 0.71 -29.40 -2.19
N LEU A 294 -0.05 -28.32 -2.38
CA LEU A 294 -1.14 -28.24 -3.36
C LEU A 294 -0.72 -27.63 -4.70
N ASP A 295 0.45 -26.99 -4.78
CA ASP A 295 0.86 -26.07 -5.87
C ASP A 295 -0.23 -25.03 -6.14
N LEU A 296 -0.71 -24.39 -5.06
CA LEU A 296 -1.75 -23.35 -5.13
C LEU A 296 -1.22 -22.03 -4.59
N LEU A 297 -1.16 -21.04 -5.48
CA LEU A 297 -1.01 -19.63 -5.17
C LEU A 297 -2.40 -19.04 -4.96
N TYR A 298 -2.64 -18.43 -3.80
CA TYR A 298 -3.85 -17.69 -3.51
C TYR A 298 -3.58 -16.20 -3.68
N ILE A 299 -4.41 -15.54 -4.48
CA ILE A 299 -4.37 -14.09 -4.67
C ILE A 299 -5.64 -13.45 -4.15
N GLY A 300 -5.51 -12.27 -3.56
CA GLY A 300 -6.62 -11.42 -3.19
C GLY A 300 -6.93 -10.40 -4.30
N VAL A 301 -8.20 -10.29 -4.71
CA VAL A 301 -8.63 -9.43 -5.82
C VAL A 301 -9.36 -8.18 -5.31
N GLY A 302 -9.03 -7.03 -5.89
CA GLY A 302 -9.54 -5.71 -5.51
C GLY A 302 -10.99 -5.42 -5.92
N ASN A 303 -11.37 -4.16 -5.68
CA ASN A 303 -12.63 -3.51 -5.99
C ASN A 303 -12.83 -3.25 -7.49
N GLY A 304 -14.06 -2.93 -7.89
CA GLY A 304 -14.40 -2.57 -9.27
C GLY A 304 -13.98 -1.16 -9.67
N SER A 305 -13.82 -0.94 -10.97
CA SER A 305 -13.53 0.38 -11.55
C SER A 305 -14.52 0.74 -12.67
N PRO A 306 -15.32 1.81 -12.52
CA PRO A 306 -15.51 2.61 -11.30
C PRO A 306 -16.11 1.75 -10.17
N TRP A 307 -16.09 2.27 -8.94
CA TRP A 307 -16.68 1.59 -7.79
C TRP A 307 -18.16 1.32 -8.02
N ASN A 308 -18.89 2.28 -8.57
CA ASN A 308 -20.32 2.19 -8.79
C ASN A 308 -20.72 1.10 -9.81
N HIS A 309 -21.35 0.03 -9.35
CA HIS A 309 -21.81 -1.10 -10.16
C HIS A 309 -22.82 -0.72 -11.24
N HIS A 310 -23.67 0.29 -11.01
CA HIS A 310 -24.61 0.78 -12.04
C HIS A 310 -23.90 1.38 -13.24
N ILE A 311 -22.81 2.10 -13.01
CA ILE A 311 -22.01 2.70 -14.09
C ILE A 311 -21.12 1.63 -14.72
N ARG A 312 -20.46 0.81 -13.90
CA ARG A 312 -19.47 -0.18 -14.34
C ARG A 312 -20.10 -1.31 -15.17
N SER A 313 -21.26 -1.80 -14.76
CA SER A 313 -21.86 -3.02 -15.32
C SER A 313 -23.38 -2.93 -15.47
N ASN A 314 -23.92 -1.72 -15.70
CA ASN A 314 -25.37 -1.46 -15.81
C ASN A 314 -26.21 -1.96 -14.61
N GLY A 315 -25.58 -2.19 -13.44
CA GLY A 315 -26.24 -2.76 -12.26
C GLY A 315 -26.50 -4.27 -12.36
N GLU A 316 -25.84 -4.96 -13.29
CA GLU A 316 -26.03 -6.37 -13.57
C GLU A 316 -24.77 -7.19 -13.29
N GLY A 317 -24.98 -8.45 -12.88
CA GLY A 317 -23.95 -9.47 -12.78
C GLY A 317 -23.04 -9.35 -11.55
N ASP A 318 -22.45 -10.47 -11.17
CA ASP A 318 -21.56 -10.57 -10.01
C ASP A 318 -20.19 -9.91 -10.24
N ASN A 319 -19.82 -9.63 -11.49
CA ASN A 319 -18.55 -9.05 -11.91
C ASN A 319 -17.31 -9.82 -11.43
N LEU A 320 -17.21 -11.08 -11.81
CA LEU A 320 -16.05 -11.90 -11.48
C LEU A 320 -14.76 -11.36 -12.13
N PHE A 321 -13.60 -11.40 -11.46
CA PHE A 321 -13.35 -11.91 -10.10
C PHE A 321 -13.18 -10.79 -9.07
N LEU A 322 -13.91 -9.66 -9.20
CA LEU A 322 -13.84 -8.58 -8.21
C LEU A 322 -14.10 -9.10 -6.79
N SER A 323 -13.40 -8.54 -5.80
CA SER A 323 -13.57 -8.88 -4.38
C SER A 323 -13.56 -10.38 -4.11
N SER A 324 -12.53 -11.07 -4.59
CA SER A 324 -12.43 -12.54 -4.52
C SER A 324 -11.09 -13.01 -3.97
N ILE A 325 -11.10 -14.17 -3.33
CA ILE A 325 -9.93 -15.04 -3.23
C ILE A 325 -9.91 -15.89 -4.50
N VAL A 326 -8.80 -15.92 -5.21
CA VAL A 326 -8.61 -16.77 -6.40
C VAL A 326 -7.41 -17.68 -6.18
N ALA A 327 -7.59 -18.98 -6.40
CA ALA A 327 -6.52 -19.96 -6.39
C ALA A 327 -6.03 -20.25 -7.82
N LEU A 328 -4.72 -20.14 -8.00
CA LEU A 328 -4.01 -20.38 -9.25
C LEU A 328 -2.97 -21.47 -9.05
N ARG A 329 -2.68 -22.23 -10.11
CA ARG A 329 -1.44 -23.02 -10.18
C ARG A 329 -0.24 -22.08 -10.15
N ALA A 330 0.63 -22.18 -9.16
CA ALA A 330 1.77 -21.25 -9.07
C ALA A 330 2.75 -21.43 -10.25
N SER A 331 2.83 -22.66 -10.76
CA SER A 331 3.64 -23.04 -11.90
C SER A 331 3.21 -22.41 -13.23
N THR A 332 1.90 -22.26 -13.49
CA THR A 332 1.35 -21.90 -14.81
C THR A 332 0.45 -20.65 -14.82
N GLY A 333 -0.04 -20.20 -13.66
CA GLY A 333 -1.06 -19.17 -13.57
C GLY A 333 -2.47 -19.65 -13.92
N GLU A 334 -2.67 -20.96 -14.12
CA GLU A 334 -3.96 -21.54 -14.46
C GLU A 334 -4.93 -21.41 -13.28
N TYR A 335 -6.15 -20.96 -13.57
CA TYR A 335 -7.25 -20.87 -12.61
C TYR A 335 -7.66 -22.24 -12.06
N VAL A 336 -7.90 -22.33 -10.75
CA VAL A 336 -8.37 -23.55 -10.09
C VAL A 336 -9.75 -23.36 -9.46
N TRP A 337 -9.87 -22.42 -8.53
CA TRP A 337 -11.12 -22.07 -7.87
C TRP A 337 -11.13 -20.60 -7.44
N HIS A 338 -12.30 -20.05 -7.13
CA HIS A 338 -12.42 -18.76 -6.46
C HIS A 338 -13.53 -18.77 -5.39
N PHE A 339 -13.44 -17.84 -4.45
CA PHE A 339 -14.51 -17.48 -3.52
C PHE A 339 -14.68 -15.97 -3.55
N GLN A 340 -15.85 -15.50 -3.99
CA GLN A 340 -16.16 -14.07 -4.08
C GLN A 340 -16.78 -13.58 -2.76
N THR A 341 -16.06 -12.71 -2.05
CA THR A 341 -16.47 -12.18 -0.73
C THR A 341 -17.55 -11.11 -0.87
N THR A 342 -17.53 -10.35 -1.98
CA THR A 342 -18.50 -9.28 -2.25
C THR A 342 -18.95 -9.31 -3.71
N PRO A 343 -19.96 -10.12 -4.06
CA PRO A 343 -20.55 -10.11 -5.39
C PRO A 343 -21.14 -8.75 -5.77
N ALA A 344 -21.06 -8.38 -7.05
CA ALA A 344 -21.53 -7.10 -7.56
C ALA A 344 -20.97 -5.91 -6.73
N GLU A 345 -19.70 -5.97 -6.34
CA GLU A 345 -19.05 -5.00 -5.44
C GLU A 345 -19.29 -3.52 -5.84
N SER A 346 -19.64 -2.65 -4.88
CA SER A 346 -19.97 -1.24 -5.16
C SER A 346 -19.51 -0.23 -4.10
N TRP A 347 -18.60 -0.61 -3.21
CA TRP A 347 -18.25 0.11 -1.97
C TRP A 347 -16.74 0.17 -1.69
N ASP A 348 -15.90 -0.03 -2.70
CA ASP A 348 -14.45 -0.22 -2.53
C ASP A 348 -14.11 -1.38 -1.58
N TYR A 349 -14.89 -2.45 -1.62
CA TYR A 349 -14.62 -3.67 -0.84
C TYR A 349 -13.67 -4.57 -1.59
N THR A 350 -12.37 -4.35 -1.37
CA THR A 350 -11.32 -5.27 -1.81
C THR A 350 -11.34 -6.57 -1.00
N ALA A 351 -10.83 -7.63 -1.62
CA ALA A 351 -10.45 -8.88 -0.95
C ALA A 351 -8.93 -9.12 -1.08
N THR A 352 -8.17 -8.03 -0.99
CA THR A 352 -6.69 -8.00 -1.11
C THR A 352 -5.99 -8.10 0.24
N GLN A 353 -6.78 -8.12 1.32
CA GLN A 353 -6.33 -8.17 2.70
C GLN A 353 -5.61 -9.48 3.01
N HIS A 354 -4.88 -9.49 4.12
CA HIS A 354 -4.04 -10.58 4.53
C HIS A 354 -4.79 -11.93 4.55
N MET A 355 -4.26 -12.92 3.81
CA MET A 355 -4.74 -14.30 3.83
C MET A 355 -3.81 -15.19 4.64
N ILE A 356 -4.37 -15.93 5.60
CA ILE A 356 -3.60 -16.85 6.46
C ILE A 356 -4.00 -18.29 6.13
N LEU A 357 -3.01 -19.14 5.86
CA LEU A 357 -3.21 -20.58 5.71
C LEU A 357 -2.98 -21.29 7.05
N ALA A 358 -3.89 -22.17 7.44
CA ALA A 358 -3.75 -22.96 8.66
C ALA A 358 -4.43 -24.32 8.53
N ASP A 359 -3.96 -25.28 9.32
CA ASP A 359 -4.64 -26.53 9.56
C ASP A 359 -5.30 -26.47 10.93
N MET A 360 -6.61 -26.70 11.00
CA MET A 360 -7.36 -26.58 12.25
C MET A 360 -8.49 -27.60 12.35
N GLU A 361 -8.80 -27.98 13.59
CA GLU A 361 -9.93 -28.87 13.87
C GLU A 361 -11.24 -28.07 13.85
N ILE A 362 -12.12 -28.41 12.90
CA ILE A 362 -13.47 -27.84 12.76
C ILE A 362 -14.46 -29.01 12.71
N ASP A 363 -15.48 -28.99 13.57
CA ASP A 363 -16.48 -30.05 13.71
C ASP A 363 -15.87 -31.46 13.89
N GLY A 364 -14.79 -31.55 14.66
CA GLY A 364 -14.09 -32.80 14.95
C GLY A 364 -13.26 -33.36 13.78
N ARG A 365 -13.00 -32.55 12.74
CA ARG A 365 -12.19 -32.92 11.58
C ARG A 365 -11.07 -31.91 11.35
N MET A 366 -9.87 -32.39 11.05
CA MET A 366 -8.80 -31.52 10.61
C MET A 366 -9.12 -30.97 9.21
N ARG A 367 -9.15 -29.65 9.07
CA ARG A 367 -9.44 -28.93 7.83
C ARG A 367 -8.25 -28.08 7.42
N GLN A 368 -7.99 -28.06 6.12
CA GLN A 368 -6.99 -27.21 5.50
C GLN A 368 -7.67 -25.90 5.09
N VAL A 369 -7.46 -24.82 5.84
CA VAL A 369 -8.21 -23.57 5.65
C VAL A 369 -7.35 -22.43 5.14
N ILE A 370 -8.01 -21.49 4.46
CA ILE A 370 -7.58 -20.12 4.24
C ILE A 370 -8.53 -19.19 5.00
N MET A 371 -7.96 -18.26 5.75
CA MET A 371 -8.71 -17.29 6.55
C MET A 371 -8.45 -15.88 6.03
N GLN A 372 -9.51 -15.07 5.94
CA GLN A 372 -9.39 -13.68 5.51
C GLN A 372 -10.44 -12.80 6.19
N ALA A 373 -10.05 -11.59 6.57
CA ALA A 373 -10.94 -10.54 7.06
C ALA A 373 -10.93 -9.34 6.08
N PRO A 374 -11.54 -9.41 4.89
CA PRO A 374 -11.50 -8.32 3.91
C PRO A 374 -12.24 -7.06 4.40
N LYS A 375 -12.18 -5.98 3.60
CA LYS A 375 -12.76 -4.67 3.94
C LYS A 375 -14.24 -4.73 4.33
N ASN A 376 -14.99 -5.68 3.77
CA ASN A 376 -16.44 -5.77 3.89
C ASN A 376 -16.97 -6.09 5.31
N GLY A 377 -16.08 -6.39 6.26
CA GLY A 377 -16.45 -6.58 7.67
C GLY A 377 -16.78 -8.01 8.08
N PHE A 378 -16.72 -8.98 7.17
CA PHE A 378 -16.85 -10.41 7.49
C PHE A 378 -15.49 -11.10 7.63
N PHE A 379 -15.39 -12.03 8.59
CA PHE A 379 -14.26 -12.94 8.71
C PHE A 379 -14.65 -14.26 8.04
N TYR A 380 -13.87 -14.70 7.06
CA TYR A 380 -14.15 -15.92 6.30
C TYR A 380 -13.17 -17.04 6.65
N VAL A 381 -13.70 -18.25 6.77
CA VAL A 381 -12.93 -19.50 6.80
C VAL A 381 -13.38 -20.35 5.62
N ILE A 382 -12.44 -20.66 4.73
CA ILE A 382 -12.68 -21.34 3.46
C ILE A 382 -11.75 -22.53 3.36
N ASP A 383 -12.21 -23.63 2.78
CA ASP A 383 -11.36 -24.78 2.49
C ASP A 383 -10.37 -24.41 1.37
N ARG A 384 -9.08 -24.33 1.69
CA ARG A 384 -8.08 -23.85 0.72
C ARG A 384 -7.85 -24.84 -0.44
N THR A 385 -8.28 -26.09 -0.29
CA THR A 385 -8.12 -27.10 -1.34
C THR A 385 -9.18 -26.98 -2.44
N THR A 386 -10.38 -26.48 -2.11
CA THR A 386 -11.55 -26.48 -3.01
C THR A 386 -12.22 -25.13 -3.21
N GLY A 387 -11.98 -24.16 -2.32
CA GLY A 387 -12.72 -22.89 -2.29
C GLY A 387 -14.08 -22.99 -1.59
N GLU A 388 -14.42 -24.14 -0.98
CA GLU A 388 -15.69 -24.33 -0.29
C GLU A 388 -15.77 -23.44 0.97
N PHE A 389 -16.87 -22.70 1.11
CA PHE A 389 -17.18 -21.95 2.32
C PHE A 389 -17.34 -22.89 3.52
N ILE A 390 -16.63 -22.60 4.62
CA ILE A 390 -16.76 -23.36 5.87
C ILE A 390 -17.60 -22.54 6.86
N SER A 391 -17.20 -21.30 7.13
CA SER A 391 -17.91 -20.42 8.06
C SER A 391 -17.52 -18.97 7.86
N GLY A 392 -18.36 -18.07 8.38
CA GLY A 392 -18.03 -16.65 8.46
C GLY A 392 -19.04 -15.87 9.27
N ASN A 393 -18.59 -14.77 9.87
CA ASN A 393 -19.40 -13.86 10.65
C ASN A 393 -18.77 -12.46 10.65
N ASN A 394 -19.55 -11.43 10.92
CA ASN A 394 -19.03 -10.06 10.93
C ASN A 394 -18.13 -9.81 12.14
N TYR A 395 -16.94 -9.27 11.91
CA TYR A 395 -15.95 -8.95 12.95
C TYR A 395 -16.00 -7.47 13.40
N VAL A 396 -16.71 -6.64 12.63
CA VAL A 396 -17.07 -5.26 12.96
C VAL A 396 -18.56 -5.06 12.74
N GLU A 397 -19.06 -3.89 13.13
CA GLU A 397 -20.37 -3.42 12.74
C GLU A 397 -20.49 -3.34 11.21
N ILE A 398 -21.67 -3.71 10.67
CA ILE A 398 -21.96 -3.64 9.24
C ILE A 398 -23.41 -3.21 9.00
N ASN A 399 -23.71 -2.61 7.85
CA ASN A 399 -25.10 -2.37 7.43
C ASN A 399 -25.39 -2.74 5.96
N TRP A 400 -24.36 -3.10 5.18
CA TRP A 400 -24.51 -3.46 3.77
C TRP A 400 -25.10 -4.85 3.54
N ALA A 401 -24.99 -5.73 4.53
CA ALA A 401 -25.57 -7.06 4.53
C ALA A 401 -26.15 -7.39 5.90
N SER A 402 -27.18 -8.25 5.93
CA SER A 402 -27.76 -8.76 7.18
C SER A 402 -27.07 -10.02 7.72
N GLY A 403 -26.10 -10.55 6.98
CA GLY A 403 -25.39 -11.79 7.30
C GLY A 403 -24.91 -12.51 6.04
N LEU A 404 -24.48 -13.75 6.21
CA LEU A 404 -24.07 -14.64 5.11
C LEU A 404 -25.10 -15.77 4.96
N ASP A 405 -25.33 -16.20 3.73
CA ASP A 405 -25.99 -17.48 3.47
C ASP A 405 -25.15 -18.62 4.06
N ALA A 406 -25.77 -19.45 4.89
CA ALA A 406 -25.07 -20.42 5.71
C ALA A 406 -24.41 -21.57 4.91
N VAL A 407 -24.76 -21.74 3.63
CA VAL A 407 -24.22 -22.81 2.78
C VAL A 407 -23.18 -22.27 1.82
N THR A 408 -23.48 -21.16 1.16
CA THR A 408 -22.65 -20.60 0.10
C THR A 408 -21.65 -19.57 0.60
N GLY A 409 -21.89 -18.99 1.78
CA GLY A 409 -21.13 -17.83 2.26
C GLY A 409 -21.44 -16.54 1.51
N ARG A 410 -22.44 -16.54 0.60
CA ARG A 410 -22.83 -15.34 -0.15
C ARG A 410 -23.48 -14.32 0.81
N PRO A 411 -23.05 -13.05 0.80
CA PRO A 411 -23.69 -12.00 1.58
C PRO A 411 -25.17 -11.82 1.23
N ILE A 412 -26.01 -11.62 2.25
CA ILE A 412 -27.41 -11.28 2.10
C ILE A 412 -27.51 -9.76 2.16
N GLU A 413 -27.49 -9.12 0.99
CA GLU A 413 -27.48 -7.66 0.87
C GLU A 413 -28.70 -7.00 1.51
N ALA A 414 -28.47 -5.85 2.15
CA ALA A 414 -29.51 -4.97 2.65
C ALA A 414 -30.05 -4.08 1.51
N GLU A 415 -31.36 -3.81 1.49
CA GLU A 415 -32.03 -3.10 0.38
C GLU A 415 -31.53 -1.66 0.17
N ILE A 416 -31.03 -1.00 1.22
CA ILE A 416 -30.76 0.44 1.22
C ILE A 416 -29.34 0.84 0.77
N VAL A 417 -28.43 -0.12 0.65
CA VAL A 417 -26.98 0.19 0.51
C VAL A 417 -26.48 0.30 -0.92
N ARG A 418 -27.34 0.06 -1.92
CA ARG A 418 -27.02 0.25 -3.35
C ARG A 418 -27.14 1.70 -3.82
N TYR A 419 -27.61 2.61 -2.96
CA TYR A 419 -27.69 4.06 -3.20
C TYR A 419 -28.27 4.45 -4.58
N GLU A 420 -29.19 3.62 -5.10
CA GLU A 420 -29.67 3.74 -6.49
C GLU A 420 -30.40 5.07 -6.73
N ARG A 421 -31.16 5.51 -5.72
CA ARG A 421 -32.03 6.70 -5.79
C ARG A 421 -31.58 7.81 -4.86
N ASP A 422 -31.19 7.46 -3.64
CA ASP A 422 -30.90 8.39 -2.57
C ASP A 422 -29.54 8.03 -1.93
N PRO A 423 -28.76 9.01 -1.47
CA PRO A 423 -27.49 8.75 -0.78
C PRO A 423 -27.66 7.87 0.46
N ALA A 424 -26.69 6.99 0.72
CA ALA A 424 -26.72 6.08 1.86
C ALA A 424 -25.39 6.10 2.64
N VAL A 425 -25.47 6.06 3.96
CA VAL A 425 -24.33 5.76 4.82
C VAL A 425 -24.10 4.25 4.77
N VAL A 426 -22.91 3.81 4.36
CA VAL A 426 -22.55 2.39 4.32
C VAL A 426 -21.41 2.11 5.30
N ILE A 427 -21.52 0.97 5.99
CA ILE A 427 -20.60 0.48 7.01
C ILE A 427 -20.23 -0.97 6.65
N PRO A 428 -18.93 -1.29 6.50
CA PRO A 428 -17.80 -0.37 6.56
C PRO A 428 -17.72 0.60 5.37
N GLY A 429 -16.92 1.66 5.47
CA GLY A 429 -16.60 2.54 4.33
C GLY A 429 -15.47 1.97 3.44
N PRO A 430 -14.93 2.75 2.48
CA PRO A 430 -13.82 2.37 1.60
C PRO A 430 -12.54 1.97 2.34
N LEU A 431 -12.35 2.53 3.54
CA LEU A 431 -11.23 2.18 4.41
C LEU A 431 -11.39 0.77 5.03
N GLY A 432 -12.59 0.19 4.96
CA GLY A 432 -12.92 -1.16 5.41
C GLY A 432 -13.03 -1.29 6.93
N GLY A 433 -13.51 -2.45 7.37
CA GLY A 433 -13.39 -2.93 8.75
C GLY A 433 -11.96 -3.37 9.09
N HIS A 434 -11.22 -3.81 8.07
CA HIS A 434 -9.82 -4.19 8.06
C HIS A 434 -9.24 -3.85 6.69
N ASN A 435 -8.00 -3.36 6.67
CA ASN A 435 -7.31 -2.96 5.45
C ASN A 435 -6.00 -3.77 5.29
N TRP A 436 -4.99 -3.24 4.63
CA TRP A 436 -3.73 -3.94 4.32
C TRP A 436 -2.86 -4.31 5.54
N TYR A 437 -3.14 -3.75 6.71
CA TYR A 437 -2.38 -4.01 7.94
C TYR A 437 -2.32 -5.51 8.24
N PRO A 438 -1.15 -6.15 8.29
CA PRO A 438 -1.14 -7.61 8.41
C PRO A 438 -1.73 -8.14 9.73
N MET A 439 -2.66 -9.09 9.63
CA MET A 439 -3.08 -9.94 10.77
C MET A 439 -1.97 -10.91 11.21
N SER A 440 -2.17 -11.61 12.33
CA SER A 440 -1.33 -12.77 12.71
C SER A 440 -2.16 -13.89 13.34
N TYR A 441 -1.71 -15.14 13.24
CA TYR A 441 -2.40 -16.31 13.80
C TYR A 441 -1.50 -17.05 14.77
N ASP A 442 -1.96 -17.28 16.00
CA ASP A 442 -1.22 -18.06 17.00
C ASP A 442 -1.78 -19.49 17.10
N PRO A 443 -1.03 -20.52 16.65
CA PRO A 443 -1.48 -21.90 16.69
C PRO A 443 -1.62 -22.47 18.12
N GLN A 444 -1.02 -21.82 19.13
CA GLN A 444 -1.18 -22.28 20.53
C GLN A 444 -2.56 -21.93 21.09
N THR A 445 -3.10 -20.79 20.70
CA THR A 445 -4.41 -20.30 21.15
C THR A 445 -5.52 -20.57 20.13
N ASN A 446 -5.16 -20.91 18.89
CA ASN A 446 -6.07 -20.97 17.73
C ASN A 446 -6.79 -19.64 17.48
N LEU A 447 -6.16 -18.51 17.82
CA LEU A 447 -6.74 -17.18 17.61
C LEU A 447 -6.04 -16.45 16.47
N VAL A 448 -6.84 -15.69 15.74
CA VAL A 448 -6.35 -14.69 14.77
C VAL A 448 -6.43 -13.33 15.42
N PHE A 449 -5.30 -12.63 15.49
CA PHE A 449 -5.25 -11.24 15.92
C PHE A 449 -5.46 -10.33 14.71
N LEU A 450 -6.44 -9.44 14.83
CA LEU A 450 -6.97 -8.63 13.75
C LEU A 450 -6.95 -7.14 14.17
N PRO A 451 -6.28 -6.26 13.38
CA PRO A 451 -6.45 -4.82 13.48
C PRO A 451 -7.78 -4.42 12.82
N THR A 452 -8.75 -3.96 13.59
CA THR A 452 -10.06 -3.52 13.09
C THR A 452 -10.25 -2.02 13.21
N GLN A 453 -11.15 -1.47 12.41
CA GLN A 453 -11.57 -0.07 12.48
C GLN A 453 -13.03 0.09 12.13
N ASN A 454 -13.70 1.00 12.83
CA ASN A 454 -15.12 1.26 12.66
C ASN A 454 -15.30 2.49 11.75
N THR A 455 -15.29 2.26 10.43
CA THR A 455 -15.39 3.31 9.41
C THR A 455 -16.74 3.30 8.70
N SER A 456 -17.18 4.45 8.20
CA SER A 456 -18.35 4.57 7.33
C SER A 456 -18.11 5.57 6.21
N TYR A 457 -18.97 5.55 5.20
CA TYR A 457 -18.89 6.50 4.09
C TYR A 457 -20.27 6.75 3.47
N VAL A 458 -20.46 7.94 2.92
CA VAL A 458 -21.68 8.29 2.20
C VAL A 458 -21.49 8.01 0.72
N TYR A 459 -22.29 7.08 0.20
CA TYR A 459 -22.32 6.76 -1.22
C TYR A 459 -23.53 7.42 -1.87
N SER A 460 -23.34 7.94 -3.08
CA SER A 460 -24.40 8.59 -3.86
C SER A 460 -24.12 8.42 -5.34
N ASN A 461 -25.17 8.13 -6.11
CA ASN A 461 -25.10 8.13 -7.56
C ASN A 461 -24.89 9.56 -8.10
N PRO A 462 -23.92 9.78 -8.99
CA PRO A 462 -23.79 11.06 -9.67
C PRO A 462 -24.90 11.24 -10.71
N ALA A 463 -25.27 12.49 -11.00
CA ALA A 463 -26.21 12.79 -12.06
C ALA A 463 -25.67 12.42 -13.45
N GLU A 464 -24.38 12.67 -13.68
CA GLU A 464 -23.63 12.27 -14.87
C GLU A 464 -22.24 11.80 -14.42
N PHE A 465 -21.73 10.74 -15.06
CA PHE A 465 -20.36 10.28 -14.86
C PHE A 465 -19.48 10.78 -16.01
N ALA A 466 -18.38 11.45 -15.64
CA ALA A 466 -17.32 11.84 -16.55
C ALA A 466 -15.99 11.34 -15.99
N GLU A 467 -15.20 10.70 -16.85
CA GLU A 467 -13.85 10.28 -16.50
C GLU A 467 -12.95 11.51 -16.33
N GLN A 468 -12.15 11.51 -15.29
CA GLN A 468 -11.15 12.52 -14.94
C GLN A 468 -9.78 12.04 -15.43
N GLU A 469 -9.01 12.94 -16.03
CA GLU A 469 -7.66 12.64 -16.52
C GLU A 469 -6.66 12.55 -15.35
N VAL A 470 -6.81 13.45 -14.36
CA VAL A 470 -5.89 13.57 -13.21
C VAL A 470 -6.54 13.10 -11.92
N GLY A 471 -7.83 13.34 -11.69
CA GLY A 471 -8.51 12.94 -10.46
C GLY A 471 -9.00 11.48 -10.44
N TRP A 472 -9.82 11.11 -9.45
CA TRP A 472 -10.28 9.72 -9.28
C TRP A 472 -11.57 9.45 -10.05
N ASN A 473 -11.71 8.21 -10.54
CA ASN A 473 -12.82 7.74 -11.37
C ASN A 473 -13.74 6.80 -10.58
N LEU A 474 -14.31 7.29 -9.49
CA LEU A 474 -15.06 6.45 -8.53
C LEU A 474 -16.51 6.15 -8.96
N GLY A 475 -17.10 7.01 -9.79
CA GLY A 475 -18.51 6.92 -10.15
C GLY A 475 -19.46 7.33 -9.01
N LEU A 476 -19.03 8.26 -8.15
CA LEU A 476 -19.80 8.79 -7.03
C LEU A 476 -20.04 10.29 -7.16
N ASP A 477 -21.12 10.79 -6.56
CA ASP A 477 -21.37 12.22 -6.41
C ASP A 477 -20.41 12.85 -5.38
N ALA A 478 -19.72 13.91 -5.77
CA ALA A 478 -18.79 14.64 -4.91
C ALA A 478 -19.51 15.52 -3.86
N ALA A 479 -20.80 15.78 -4.03
CA ALA A 479 -21.61 16.58 -3.11
C ALA A 479 -22.93 15.87 -2.79
N PRO A 480 -22.90 14.73 -2.07
CA PRO A 480 -24.09 13.94 -1.81
C PRO A 480 -25.14 14.75 -1.03
N GLY A 481 -26.41 14.55 -1.39
CA GLY A 481 -27.54 15.08 -0.64
C GLY A 481 -27.75 14.39 0.72
N PRO A 482 -28.86 14.69 1.42
CA PRO A 482 -29.22 14.02 2.66
C PRO A 482 -29.31 12.50 2.50
N THR A 483 -28.80 11.77 3.49
CA THR A 483 -28.82 10.30 3.48
C THR A 483 -30.15 9.74 3.95
N VAL A 484 -30.49 8.54 3.48
CA VAL A 484 -31.72 7.82 3.87
C VAL A 484 -31.63 7.19 5.27
N ASN A 485 -30.42 7.01 5.79
CA ASN A 485 -30.13 6.35 7.07
C ASN A 485 -29.14 7.18 7.93
N PRO A 486 -29.44 8.45 8.24
CA PRO A 486 -28.51 9.33 8.99
C PRO A 486 -28.21 8.83 10.41
N GLN A 487 -29.06 7.97 10.98
CA GLN A 487 -28.81 7.33 12.27
C GLN A 487 -27.59 6.42 12.28
N ASP A 488 -27.18 5.87 11.13
CA ASP A 488 -26.01 5.00 11.05
C ASP A 488 -24.71 5.78 11.27
N GLU A 489 -24.63 7.03 10.83
CA GLU A 489 -23.49 7.90 11.11
C GLU A 489 -23.34 8.16 12.61
N ALA A 490 -24.44 8.47 13.29
CA ALA A 490 -24.45 8.67 14.75
C ALA A 490 -24.01 7.41 15.50
N ARG A 491 -24.42 6.22 15.04
CA ARG A 491 -24.04 4.93 15.61
C ARG A 491 -22.53 4.68 15.52
N MET A 492 -21.90 5.09 14.42
CA MET A 492 -20.45 4.93 14.25
C MET A 492 -19.64 5.79 15.22
N LEU A 493 -20.17 6.95 15.64
CA LEU A 493 -19.53 7.81 16.65
C LEU A 493 -19.54 7.19 18.06
N GLU A 494 -20.36 6.17 18.31
CA GLU A 494 -20.42 5.47 19.60
C GLU A 494 -19.44 4.29 19.68
N LEU A 495 -18.86 3.87 18.55
CA LEU A 495 -17.91 2.76 18.49
C LEU A 495 -16.46 3.25 18.68
N PRO A 496 -15.56 2.40 19.21
CA PRO A 496 -14.12 2.69 19.20
C PRO A 496 -13.63 2.92 17.77
N ALA A 497 -12.72 3.88 17.56
CA ALA A 497 -12.22 4.19 16.21
C ALA A 497 -11.48 2.99 15.58
N SER A 498 -10.59 2.36 16.36
CA SER A 498 -9.88 1.14 15.98
C SER A 498 -9.83 0.16 17.15
N GLN A 499 -9.67 -1.13 16.89
CA GLN A 499 -9.49 -2.14 17.93
C GLN A 499 -8.45 -3.20 17.51
N LEU A 500 -7.75 -3.77 18.48
CA LEU A 500 -7.10 -5.07 18.34
C LEU A 500 -8.08 -6.14 18.79
N VAL A 501 -8.52 -7.00 17.88
CA VAL A 501 -9.44 -8.10 18.17
C VAL A 501 -8.70 -9.43 18.12
N ALA A 502 -8.86 -10.26 19.14
CA ALA A 502 -8.53 -11.68 19.03
C ALA A 502 -9.78 -12.46 18.63
N TRP A 503 -9.81 -12.84 17.36
CA TRP A 503 -10.90 -13.57 16.73
C TRP A 503 -10.68 -15.08 16.85
N ASP A 504 -11.70 -15.82 17.28
CA ASP A 504 -11.71 -17.27 17.18
C ASP A 504 -12.36 -17.67 15.84
N PRO A 505 -11.59 -18.24 14.89
CA PRO A 505 -12.10 -18.61 13.56
C PRO A 505 -13.06 -19.80 13.58
N VAL A 506 -13.01 -20.63 14.62
CA VAL A 506 -13.92 -21.78 14.77
C VAL A 506 -15.24 -21.34 15.38
N ALA A 507 -15.18 -20.55 16.46
CA ALA A 507 -16.36 -20.01 17.13
C ALA A 507 -16.98 -18.80 16.41
N GLN A 508 -16.27 -18.21 15.44
CA GLN A 508 -16.70 -17.02 14.69
C GLN A 508 -17.09 -15.84 15.59
N ALA A 509 -16.25 -15.58 16.60
CA ALA A 509 -16.48 -14.54 17.59
C ALA A 509 -15.17 -14.03 18.21
N ALA A 510 -15.19 -12.77 18.64
CA ALA A 510 -14.11 -12.18 19.43
C ALA A 510 -14.00 -12.86 20.81
N ARG A 511 -12.77 -13.22 21.21
CA ARG A 511 -12.44 -13.67 22.57
C ARG A 511 -12.16 -12.50 23.50
N TRP A 512 -11.48 -11.49 22.97
CA TRP A 512 -11.16 -10.24 23.64
C TRP A 512 -10.90 -9.16 22.59
N ALA A 513 -10.97 -7.90 23.02
CA ALA A 513 -10.63 -6.74 22.20
C ALA A 513 -9.91 -5.68 23.05
N VAL A 514 -9.05 -4.90 22.41
CA VAL A 514 -8.40 -3.70 22.99
C VAL A 514 -8.76 -2.50 22.14
N ASP A 515 -9.35 -1.48 22.76
CA ASP A 515 -9.83 -0.29 22.07
C ASP A 515 -8.72 0.76 21.89
N TYR A 516 -8.73 1.41 20.73
CA TYR A 516 -7.95 2.59 20.43
C TYR A 516 -8.87 3.77 20.10
N SER A 517 -8.51 4.95 20.59
CA SER A 517 -9.29 6.18 20.42
C SER A 517 -9.07 6.90 19.10
N VAL A 518 -8.16 6.41 18.26
CA VAL A 518 -7.76 7.05 17.00
C VAL A 518 -7.95 6.08 15.83
N PHE A 519 -8.27 6.63 14.66
CA PHE A 519 -8.26 5.86 13.42
C PHE A 519 -6.84 5.57 12.98
N GLY A 520 -6.62 4.36 12.51
CA GLY A 520 -5.30 3.91 12.09
C GLY A 520 -4.93 2.65 12.83
N ASN A 521 -4.71 1.63 12.02
CA ASN A 521 -4.31 0.33 12.47
C ASN A 521 -2.82 0.12 12.25
N SER A 522 -2.34 -1.00 12.77
CA SER A 522 -0.95 -1.40 12.70
C SER A 522 -0.91 -2.90 12.48
N GLY A 523 0.03 -3.35 11.66
CA GLY A 523 0.29 -4.77 11.46
C GLY A 523 0.69 -5.47 12.75
N LEU A 524 0.49 -6.78 12.77
CA LEU A 524 0.63 -7.62 13.95
C LEU A 524 1.73 -8.67 13.77
N LEU A 525 2.31 -9.04 14.91
CA LEU A 525 3.23 -10.15 15.06
C LEU A 525 2.83 -10.93 16.31
N SER A 526 2.58 -12.23 16.19
CA SER A 526 2.43 -13.13 17.35
C SER A 526 3.70 -13.94 17.59
N THR A 527 3.98 -14.33 18.84
CA THR A 527 5.18 -15.09 19.19
C THR A 527 4.92 -16.28 20.12
N GLY A 528 5.85 -17.24 20.12
CA GLY A 528 5.87 -18.42 20.98
C GLY A 528 5.88 -18.07 22.47
N GLY A 529 6.38 -16.88 22.82
CA GLY A 529 6.32 -16.29 24.15
C GLY A 529 4.92 -15.91 24.65
N GLY A 530 3.87 -16.16 23.86
CA GLY A 530 2.48 -15.88 24.21
C GLY A 530 2.16 -14.38 24.17
N LEU A 531 2.78 -13.66 23.23
CA LEU A 531 2.64 -12.23 23.02
C LEU A 531 2.13 -11.92 21.60
N VAL A 532 1.41 -10.81 21.48
CA VAL A 532 1.13 -10.14 20.20
C VAL A 532 1.65 -8.70 20.27
N PHE A 533 2.50 -8.34 19.32
CA PHE A 533 3.08 -7.00 19.18
C PHE A 533 2.28 -6.19 18.17
N GLN A 534 2.04 -4.92 18.50
CA GLN A 534 1.31 -4.01 17.64
C GLN A 534 1.79 -2.57 17.84
N GLY A 535 1.94 -1.84 16.74
CA GLY A 535 1.96 -0.38 16.77
C GLY A 535 0.62 0.22 17.14
N SER A 536 0.58 1.54 17.30
CA SER A 536 -0.68 2.27 17.31
C SER A 536 -0.51 3.64 16.65
N ALA A 537 -1.60 4.14 16.07
CA ALA A 537 -1.58 5.39 15.33
C ALA A 537 -1.26 6.62 16.20
N ASP A 538 -1.42 6.53 17.52
CA ASP A 538 -1.03 7.55 18.51
C ASP A 538 0.46 7.52 18.89
N GLY A 539 1.29 6.73 18.20
CA GLY A 539 2.75 6.82 18.32
C GLY A 539 3.38 5.89 19.35
N PHE A 540 2.73 4.78 19.68
CA PHE A 540 3.25 3.78 20.62
C PHE A 540 3.49 2.42 19.96
N PHE A 541 4.39 1.64 20.55
CA PHE A 541 4.58 0.22 20.26
C PHE A 541 4.26 -0.60 21.50
N HIS A 542 3.38 -1.58 21.38
CA HIS A 542 2.83 -2.33 22.49
C HIS A 542 3.08 -3.84 22.37
N ALA A 543 3.07 -4.52 23.50
CA ALA A 543 2.96 -5.98 23.56
C ALA A 543 1.80 -6.40 24.46
N TYR A 544 0.92 -7.24 23.94
CA TYR A 544 -0.25 -7.78 24.62
C TYR A 544 -0.13 -9.29 24.79
N ARG A 545 -0.81 -9.84 25.79
CA ARG A 545 -0.96 -11.30 25.91
C ARG A 545 -1.90 -11.84 24.84
N THR A 546 -1.52 -12.98 24.25
CA THR A 546 -2.36 -13.68 23.26
C THR A 546 -3.68 -14.22 23.83
N ASP A 547 -3.73 -14.55 25.12
CA ASP A 547 -4.88 -15.23 25.72
C ASP A 547 -5.99 -14.29 26.24
N ASN A 548 -5.67 -13.06 26.62
CA ASN A 548 -6.64 -12.14 27.24
C ASN A 548 -6.51 -10.66 26.83
N GLY A 549 -5.55 -10.29 25.98
CA GLY A 549 -5.36 -8.91 25.53
C GLY A 549 -4.78 -7.95 26.58
N GLU A 550 -4.26 -8.46 27.71
CA GLU A 550 -3.61 -7.61 28.71
C GLU A 550 -2.32 -7.01 28.12
N ARG A 551 -2.19 -5.67 28.18
CA ARG A 551 -0.97 -4.97 27.78
C ARG A 551 0.10 -5.13 28.84
N LEU A 552 1.22 -5.75 28.48
CA LEU A 552 2.35 -5.99 29.39
C LEU A 552 3.49 -5.00 29.22
N TRP A 553 3.60 -4.40 28.03
CA TRP A 553 4.68 -3.47 27.70
C TRP A 553 4.20 -2.44 26.68
N SER A 554 4.79 -1.24 26.76
CA SER A 554 4.55 -0.13 25.84
C SER A 554 5.79 0.75 25.75
N PHE A 555 6.08 1.27 24.56
CA PHE A 555 7.18 2.19 24.29
C PHE A 555 6.71 3.31 23.36
N GLU A 556 7.01 4.55 23.71
CA GLU A 556 6.66 5.72 22.90
C GLU A 556 7.66 5.86 21.74
N VAL A 557 7.18 5.69 20.50
CA VAL A 557 7.98 5.81 19.28
C VAL A 557 7.78 7.16 18.58
N GLY A 558 6.73 7.89 18.96
CA GLY A 558 6.38 9.23 18.49
C GLY A 558 5.87 9.30 17.03
N ASP A 559 5.55 8.17 16.41
CA ASP A 559 4.96 8.06 15.05
C ASP A 559 4.28 6.69 14.88
N ALA A 560 3.36 6.53 13.93
CA ALA A 560 2.64 5.28 13.76
C ALA A 560 3.54 4.20 13.15
N ILE A 561 3.41 2.98 13.65
CA ILE A 561 3.97 1.77 13.01
C ILE A 561 2.85 1.15 12.19
N LEU A 562 2.96 1.17 10.87
CA LEU A 562 1.86 0.73 10.00
C LEU A 562 2.05 -0.74 9.58
N GLY A 563 3.22 -1.07 9.01
CA GLY A 563 3.56 -2.43 8.63
C GLY A 563 3.61 -3.42 9.81
N GLY A 564 3.71 -4.71 9.52
CA GLY A 564 3.83 -5.73 10.56
C GLY A 564 5.22 -5.76 11.20
N PRO A 565 5.34 -5.79 12.54
CA PRO A 565 6.60 -6.05 13.23
C PRO A 565 7.20 -7.40 12.82
N VAL A 566 8.51 -7.53 13.00
CA VAL A 566 9.28 -8.74 12.66
C VAL A 566 10.13 -9.14 13.86
N THR A 567 10.36 -10.43 14.09
CA THR A 567 11.29 -10.89 15.14
C THR A 567 12.25 -11.93 14.59
N TYR A 568 13.47 -11.91 15.10
CA TYR A 568 14.56 -12.80 14.71
C TYR A 568 15.49 -13.03 15.90
N GLU A 569 16.29 -14.09 15.82
CA GLU A 569 17.37 -14.38 16.75
C GLU A 569 18.73 -14.15 16.08
N LEU A 570 19.60 -13.42 16.76
CA LEU A 570 20.98 -13.20 16.33
C LEU A 570 21.89 -13.38 17.55
N ASP A 571 22.90 -14.26 17.42
CA ASP A 571 23.85 -14.62 18.49
C ASP A 571 23.19 -15.00 19.83
N GLY A 572 22.04 -15.68 19.78
CA GLY A 572 21.30 -16.12 20.97
C GLY A 572 20.49 -15.00 21.65
N GLU A 573 20.40 -13.82 21.06
CA GLU A 573 19.51 -12.73 21.47
C GLU A 573 18.35 -12.59 20.50
N GLN A 574 17.13 -12.50 21.02
CA GLN A 574 15.93 -12.20 20.27
C GLN A 574 15.77 -10.68 20.11
N TYR A 575 15.52 -10.26 18.87
CA TYR A 575 15.21 -8.89 18.50
C TYR A 575 13.78 -8.80 17.96
N VAL A 576 13.14 -7.63 18.12
CA VAL A 576 11.88 -7.26 17.48
C VAL A 576 12.08 -5.96 16.69
N LEU A 577 11.79 -5.97 15.39
CA LEU A 577 11.83 -4.81 14.51
C LEU A 577 10.46 -4.17 14.40
N ALA A 578 10.44 -2.84 14.41
CA ALA A 578 9.26 -2.05 14.08
C ALA A 578 9.65 -0.87 13.19
N LEU A 579 8.93 -0.69 12.08
CA LEU A 579 9.12 0.40 11.14
C LEU A 579 8.04 1.47 11.38
N ALA A 580 8.45 2.62 11.89
CA ALA A 580 7.57 3.76 12.16
C ALA A 580 7.62 4.79 11.03
N GLY A 581 6.46 5.31 10.68
CA GLY A 581 6.27 6.38 9.71
C GLY A 581 4.82 6.37 9.23
N GLN A 582 3.98 7.21 9.85
CA GLN A 582 2.58 7.33 9.48
C GLN A 582 2.43 7.84 8.04
N GLY A 583 1.36 7.40 7.40
CA GLY A 583 1.03 7.65 6.01
C GLY A 583 -0.04 6.65 5.58
N GLY A 584 -0.19 6.45 4.28
CA GLY A 584 -1.31 5.71 3.72
C GLY A 584 -2.61 6.52 3.66
N ALA A 585 -3.68 5.86 3.24
CA ALA A 585 -4.97 6.53 2.96
C ALA A 585 -5.61 7.19 4.20
N ILE A 586 -5.52 6.59 5.40
CA ILE A 586 -6.19 7.09 6.61
C ILE A 586 -5.74 8.52 6.98
N PRO A 587 -4.45 8.80 7.21
CA PRO A 587 -4.04 10.17 7.55
C PRO A 587 -4.25 11.16 6.40
N MET A 588 -4.24 10.70 5.14
CA MET A 588 -4.52 11.55 3.99
C MET A 588 -6.01 11.92 3.87
N THR A 589 -6.94 11.07 4.32
CA THR A 589 -8.39 11.23 4.10
C THR A 589 -9.22 11.49 5.37
N MET A 590 -8.67 11.23 6.56
CA MET A 590 -9.37 11.40 7.85
C MET A 590 -8.79 12.52 8.73
N GLY A 591 -7.69 13.16 8.31
CA GLY A 591 -7.11 14.31 9.02
C GLY A 591 -6.88 14.04 10.52
N LEU A 592 -7.30 14.98 11.39
CA LEU A 592 -7.09 14.91 12.85
C LEU A 592 -7.64 13.63 13.52
N LEU A 593 -8.61 12.96 12.91
CA LEU A 593 -9.21 11.74 13.48
C LEU A 593 -8.21 10.57 13.52
N SER A 594 -7.10 10.65 12.77
CA SER A 594 -6.05 9.63 12.73
C SER A 594 -4.93 9.82 13.75
N GLY A 595 -5.10 10.71 14.73
CA GLY A 595 -4.33 10.65 15.98
C GLY A 595 -2.95 11.31 16.04
N ASN A 596 -2.41 11.99 15.02
CA ASN A 596 -1.10 12.68 15.12
C ASN A 596 -1.08 14.10 14.53
N TYR A 597 -0.33 14.96 15.23
CA TYR A 597 -0.10 16.40 15.01
C TYR A 597 0.98 16.66 13.94
N PRO A 598 1.22 17.93 13.50
CA PRO A 598 2.07 18.26 12.35
C PRO A 598 3.43 17.58 12.43
N ARG A 599 3.72 16.73 11.44
CA ARG A 599 5.00 16.02 11.35
C ARG A 599 6.04 16.86 10.61
N GLN A 600 7.21 16.96 11.23
CA GLN A 600 8.47 17.41 10.63
C GLN A 600 9.58 16.39 10.98
N ARG A 601 9.29 15.09 10.86
CA ARG A 601 10.24 14.01 11.14
C ARG A 601 10.18 12.94 10.07
N ASN A 602 11.33 12.32 9.81
CA ASN A 602 11.42 11.17 8.91
C ASN A 602 10.96 9.88 9.62
N GLY A 603 10.57 8.89 8.83
CA GLY A 603 10.29 7.53 9.30
C GLY A 603 11.55 6.86 9.86
N ARG A 604 11.38 5.86 10.73
CA ARG A 604 12.49 5.21 11.44
C ARG A 604 12.26 3.72 11.61
N LEU A 605 13.28 2.92 11.31
CA LEU A 605 13.32 1.50 11.68
C LEU A 605 13.95 1.38 13.07
N MET A 606 13.34 0.61 13.96
CA MET A 606 13.81 0.41 15.33
C MET A 606 13.94 -1.07 15.62
N ALA A 607 14.96 -1.45 16.39
CA ALA A 607 15.10 -2.79 16.92
C ALA A 607 15.06 -2.78 18.45
N PHE A 608 14.29 -3.70 19.01
CA PHE A 608 14.11 -3.88 20.45
C PHE A 608 14.66 -5.22 20.90
N LYS A 609 15.29 -5.28 22.07
CA LYS A 609 15.71 -6.53 22.72
C LYS A 609 15.69 -6.40 24.25
N LEU A 610 15.80 -7.53 24.95
CA LEU A 610 15.81 -7.53 26.41
C LEU A 610 17.03 -6.78 26.95
N ASN A 611 16.81 -6.01 28.03
CA ASN A 611 17.81 -5.25 28.79
C ASN A 611 18.54 -4.15 28.00
N ALA A 612 18.01 -3.74 26.84
CA ALA A 612 18.52 -2.57 26.14
C ALA A 612 17.92 -1.28 26.71
N ASP A 613 18.68 -0.19 26.68
CA ASP A 613 18.35 1.09 27.31
C ASP A 613 18.53 2.29 26.36
N GLY A 614 18.52 2.04 25.05
CA GLY A 614 18.58 3.06 24.02
C GLY A 614 17.42 4.06 24.13
N GLN A 615 17.66 5.27 23.63
CA GLN A 615 16.68 6.35 23.62
C GLN A 615 16.47 6.86 22.20
N LEU A 616 15.23 7.18 21.88
CA LEU A 616 14.92 7.92 20.65
C LEU A 616 15.35 9.38 20.79
N PRO A 617 15.70 10.05 19.68
CA PRO A 617 15.90 11.50 19.66
C PRO A 617 14.65 12.24 20.18
N ASP A 618 14.85 13.33 20.93
CA ASP A 618 13.76 14.20 21.39
C ASP A 618 13.12 14.94 20.19
N ILE A 619 11.80 14.97 20.15
CA ILE A 619 11.04 15.52 19.02
C ILE A 619 10.29 16.76 19.47
N SER A 620 10.79 17.92 19.06
CA SER A 620 10.09 19.18 19.25
C SER A 620 9.03 19.37 18.17
N MET A 621 7.75 19.32 18.53
CA MET A 621 6.66 19.71 17.64
C MET A 621 6.60 21.23 17.53
N THR A 622 6.72 21.78 16.32
CA THR A 622 6.47 23.20 16.06
C THR A 622 5.03 23.37 15.59
N PRO A 623 4.16 24.08 16.35
CA PRO A 623 2.79 24.33 15.92
C PRO A 623 2.74 25.12 14.61
N LEU A 624 1.84 24.73 13.71
CA LEU A 624 1.56 25.50 12.49
C LEU A 624 1.01 26.87 12.85
N GLN A 625 1.58 27.92 12.25
CA GLN A 625 1.17 29.30 12.50
C GLN A 625 -0.01 29.70 11.61
N PRO A 626 -0.99 30.46 12.11
CA PRO A 626 -2.03 31.06 11.27
C PRO A 626 -1.44 32.00 10.22
N LEU A 627 -2.11 32.11 9.07
CA LEU A 627 -1.74 33.04 8.01
C LEU A 627 -2.21 34.47 8.31
N ASP A 628 -1.39 35.47 7.98
CA ASP A 628 -1.84 36.87 7.93
C ASP A 628 -2.61 37.12 6.63
N LEU A 629 -3.93 37.21 6.73
CA LEU A 629 -4.83 37.41 5.60
C LEU A 629 -5.14 38.89 5.33
N THR A 630 -4.45 39.82 5.99
CA THR A 630 -4.69 41.26 5.84
C THR A 630 -4.48 41.71 4.40
N GLY A 631 -5.54 42.22 3.77
CA GLY A 631 -5.49 42.69 2.37
C GLY A 631 -5.51 41.58 1.32
N ILE A 632 -5.67 40.32 1.72
CA ILE A 632 -5.83 39.19 0.80
C ILE A 632 -7.31 39.01 0.45
N SER A 633 -7.59 38.85 -0.84
CA SER A 633 -8.94 38.55 -1.34
C SER A 633 -8.87 37.59 -2.53
N SER A 634 -10.01 36.99 -2.86
CA SER A 634 -10.20 36.11 -4.01
C SER A 634 -11.49 36.50 -4.72
N GLU A 635 -11.48 36.42 -6.05
CA GLU A 635 -12.66 36.65 -6.89
C GLU A 635 -13.47 35.35 -7.14
N GLY A 636 -12.98 34.21 -6.65
CA GLY A 636 -13.60 32.90 -6.83
C GLY A 636 -14.85 32.68 -5.97
N ASN A 637 -15.67 31.70 -6.33
CA ASN A 637 -16.82 31.31 -5.55
C ASN A 637 -16.43 30.19 -4.56
N PRO A 638 -16.46 30.44 -3.23
CA PRO A 638 -16.04 29.45 -2.24
C PRO A 638 -16.92 28.19 -2.22
N ASP A 639 -18.21 28.28 -2.56
CA ASP A 639 -19.11 27.11 -2.59
C ASP A 639 -18.73 26.17 -3.75
N VAL A 640 -18.41 26.74 -4.91
CA VAL A 640 -17.87 26.00 -6.07
C VAL A 640 -16.49 25.43 -5.70
N GLY A 641 -15.67 26.23 -5.02
CA GLY A 641 -14.36 25.82 -4.52
C GLY A 641 -14.40 24.62 -3.59
N ALA A 642 -15.41 24.54 -2.72
CA ALA A 642 -15.58 23.42 -1.80
C ALA A 642 -15.85 22.10 -2.55
N VAL A 643 -16.70 22.12 -3.58
CA VAL A 643 -17.01 20.94 -4.40
C VAL A 643 -15.77 20.48 -5.17
N LEU A 644 -15.06 21.40 -5.82
CA LEU A 644 -13.83 21.10 -6.57
C LEU A 644 -12.71 20.62 -5.64
N TYR A 645 -12.58 21.22 -4.47
CA TYR A 645 -11.63 20.77 -3.45
C TYR A 645 -11.92 19.32 -3.03
N GLY A 646 -13.20 18.99 -2.80
CA GLY A 646 -13.65 17.64 -2.52
C GLY A 646 -13.21 16.66 -3.61
N ALA A 647 -13.45 17.01 -4.89
CA ALA A 647 -13.16 16.14 -6.03
C ALA A 647 -11.65 15.93 -6.31
N TYR A 648 -10.83 16.98 -6.19
CA TYR A 648 -9.44 16.94 -6.67
C TYR A 648 -8.37 16.98 -5.58
N CYS A 649 -8.68 17.51 -4.39
CA CYS A 649 -7.66 17.85 -3.39
C CYS A 649 -7.80 17.05 -2.09
N SER A 650 -9.04 16.74 -1.69
CA SER A 650 -9.34 16.18 -0.37
C SER A 650 -8.70 14.83 -0.10
N VAL A 651 -8.52 14.02 -1.16
CA VAL A 651 -7.87 12.69 -1.09
C VAL A 651 -6.40 12.75 -0.66
N CYS A 652 -5.76 13.91 -0.84
CA CYS A 652 -4.35 14.14 -0.49
C CYS A 652 -4.20 15.10 0.69
N HIS A 653 -4.97 16.18 0.70
CA HIS A 653 -4.85 17.25 1.70
C HIS A 653 -5.89 17.17 2.83
N GLY A 654 -6.61 16.05 2.90
CA GLY A 654 -7.63 15.77 3.89
C GLY A 654 -8.95 16.53 3.67
N PRO A 655 -9.98 16.20 4.46
CA PRO A 655 -11.24 16.93 4.42
C PRO A 655 -10.97 18.37 4.87
N VAL A 656 -11.63 19.34 4.24
CA VAL A 656 -11.56 20.77 4.61
C VAL A 656 -10.13 21.35 4.70
N GLY A 657 -9.16 20.86 3.94
CA GLY A 657 -7.78 21.36 3.97
C GLY A 657 -6.91 20.80 5.10
N LEU A 658 -7.47 19.93 5.95
CA LEU A 658 -6.85 19.41 7.16
C LEU A 658 -6.12 18.08 6.89
N SER A 659 -4.80 18.15 6.77
CA SER A 659 -3.93 16.97 6.69
C SER A 659 -3.37 16.57 8.06
N SER A 660 -3.22 15.27 8.33
CA SER A 660 -2.58 14.75 9.55
C SER A 660 -1.13 14.28 9.34
N GLY A 661 -0.39 14.96 8.47
CA GLY A 661 1.08 14.94 8.52
C GLY A 661 1.82 14.63 7.22
N PRO A 662 1.50 13.57 6.44
CA PRO A 662 2.36 13.17 5.31
C PRO A 662 2.34 14.19 4.16
N LEU A 663 1.35 15.08 4.13
CA LEU A 663 1.19 16.14 3.14
C LEU A 663 0.83 17.47 3.82
N PRO A 664 1.10 18.63 3.19
CA PRO A 664 0.83 19.93 3.80
C PRO A 664 -0.64 20.15 4.16
N ASP A 665 -0.89 20.73 5.33
CA ASP A 665 -2.18 21.34 5.69
C ASP A 665 -2.33 22.65 4.91
N LEU A 666 -3.30 22.70 4.00
CA LEU A 666 -3.44 23.81 3.07
C LEU A 666 -3.94 25.08 3.75
N ARG A 667 -4.57 24.99 4.92
CA ARG A 667 -5.09 26.15 5.68
C ARG A 667 -3.94 27.03 6.21
N HIS A 668 -2.74 26.45 6.32
CA HIS A 668 -1.52 27.12 6.75
C HIS A 668 -0.55 27.41 5.60
N SER A 669 -0.96 27.19 4.34
CA SER A 669 -0.08 27.35 3.19
C SER A 669 0.09 28.83 2.80
N PRO A 670 1.31 29.40 2.84
CA PRO A 670 1.53 30.78 2.40
C PRO A 670 1.29 30.98 0.90
N MET A 671 1.17 29.90 0.13
CA MET A 671 0.82 29.97 -1.30
C MET A 671 -0.59 30.52 -1.53
N LEU A 672 -1.48 30.44 -0.54
CA LEU A 672 -2.83 31.03 -0.62
C LEU A 672 -2.80 32.57 -0.73
N LEU A 673 -1.73 33.21 -0.26
CA LEU A 673 -1.59 34.67 -0.21
C LEU A 673 -1.33 35.30 -1.58
N SER A 674 -0.97 34.51 -2.59
CA SER A 674 -0.71 34.98 -3.96
C SER A 674 -1.47 34.12 -4.96
N GLN A 675 -2.32 34.75 -5.77
CA GLN A 675 -3.04 34.08 -6.85
C GLN A 675 -2.06 33.43 -7.85
N GLU A 676 -1.01 34.15 -8.26
CA GLU A 676 0.00 33.64 -9.20
C GLU A 676 0.71 32.40 -8.63
N ALA A 677 1.10 32.44 -7.35
CA ALA A 677 1.78 31.30 -6.71
C ALA A 677 0.85 30.08 -6.60
N PHE A 678 -0.41 30.28 -6.20
CA PHE A 678 -1.39 29.20 -6.11
C PHE A 678 -1.69 28.60 -7.49
N HIS A 679 -1.91 29.45 -8.50
CA HIS A 679 -2.20 29.02 -9.88
C HIS A 679 -1.01 28.27 -10.48
N GLY A 680 0.22 28.76 -10.28
CA GLY A 680 1.42 28.05 -10.75
C GLY A 680 1.59 26.66 -10.14
N ILE A 681 1.07 26.42 -8.92
CA ILE A 681 1.08 25.08 -8.32
C ILE A 681 -0.07 24.24 -8.88
N VAL A 682 -1.31 24.73 -8.79
CA VAL A 682 -2.52 23.92 -9.02
C VAL A 682 -2.85 23.76 -10.50
N LEU A 683 -2.58 24.75 -11.36
CA LEU A 683 -2.79 24.63 -12.81
C LEU A 683 -1.55 24.10 -13.50
N GLU A 684 -0.39 24.69 -13.22
CA GLU A 684 0.83 24.46 -14.00
C GLU A 684 1.71 23.33 -13.43
N GLY A 685 1.47 22.89 -12.19
CA GLY A 685 2.20 21.79 -11.59
C GLY A 685 3.65 22.14 -11.22
N ASN A 686 3.92 23.36 -10.75
CA ASN A 686 5.28 23.80 -10.37
C ASN A 686 5.93 22.95 -9.26
N LEU A 687 5.16 22.09 -8.58
CA LEU A 687 5.63 21.13 -7.57
C LEU A 687 5.51 19.66 -8.02
N LEU A 688 5.40 19.38 -9.32
CA LEU A 688 5.25 18.03 -9.87
C LEU A 688 6.37 17.08 -9.47
N SER A 689 7.61 17.57 -9.40
CA SER A 689 8.76 16.76 -8.95
C SER A 689 8.65 16.28 -7.50
N ARG A 690 7.76 16.90 -6.70
CA ARG A 690 7.44 16.50 -5.32
C ARG A 690 6.11 15.75 -5.21
N GLY A 691 5.46 15.46 -6.33
CA GLY A 691 4.18 14.75 -6.37
C GLY A 691 2.92 15.60 -6.36
N MET A 692 3.03 16.91 -6.57
CA MET A 692 1.86 17.79 -6.71
C MET A 692 1.63 18.14 -8.20
N PRO A 693 0.65 17.51 -8.87
CA PRO A 693 0.39 17.71 -10.29
C PRO A 693 -0.29 19.05 -10.57
N GLY A 694 -0.28 19.44 -11.84
CA GLY A 694 -1.18 20.47 -12.36
C GLY A 694 -2.49 19.85 -12.84
N PHE A 695 -3.59 20.56 -12.64
CA PHE A 695 -4.95 20.09 -12.94
C PHE A 695 -5.58 20.79 -14.15
N ALA A 696 -4.76 21.45 -14.98
CA ALA A 696 -5.25 22.18 -16.16
C ALA A 696 -5.94 21.31 -17.23
N ALA A 697 -5.81 19.98 -17.14
CA ALA A 697 -6.55 19.03 -17.98
C ALA A 697 -8.03 18.91 -17.57
N ASP A 698 -8.33 19.05 -16.28
CA ASP A 698 -9.66 18.82 -15.71
C ASP A 698 -10.38 20.13 -15.32
N ILE A 699 -9.64 21.16 -14.85
CA ILE A 699 -10.19 22.43 -14.36
C ILE A 699 -9.39 23.65 -14.84
N GLY A 700 -10.07 24.79 -15.02
CA GLY A 700 -9.50 26.05 -15.47
C GLY A 700 -9.20 27.06 -14.37
N ALA A 701 -8.71 28.24 -14.76
CA ALA A 701 -8.24 29.26 -13.81
C ALA A 701 -9.34 29.82 -12.90
N ALA A 702 -10.59 29.90 -13.37
CA ALA A 702 -11.71 30.37 -12.56
C ALA A 702 -12.13 29.34 -11.50
N GLU A 703 -12.08 28.04 -11.84
CA GLU A 703 -12.30 26.95 -10.90
C GLU A 703 -11.19 26.90 -9.83
N VAL A 704 -9.92 27.00 -10.23
CA VAL A 704 -8.79 27.05 -9.29
C VAL A 704 -8.87 28.26 -8.37
N GLU A 705 -9.31 29.41 -8.87
CA GLU A 705 -9.53 30.58 -8.03
C GLU A 705 -10.68 30.38 -7.04
N SER A 706 -11.71 29.61 -7.42
CA SER A 706 -12.78 29.21 -6.51
C SER A 706 -12.26 28.28 -5.40
N VAL A 707 -11.39 27.32 -5.72
CA VAL A 707 -10.70 26.48 -4.71
C VAL A 707 -9.86 27.35 -3.76
N ARG A 708 -9.14 28.34 -4.28
CA ARG A 708 -8.38 29.30 -3.45
C ARG A 708 -9.30 30.10 -2.53
N ALA A 709 -10.44 30.56 -3.01
CA ALA A 709 -11.45 31.27 -2.21
C ALA A 709 -11.92 30.43 -1.02
N TYR A 710 -12.23 29.16 -1.26
CA TYR A 710 -12.63 28.20 -0.23
C TYR A 710 -11.52 28.00 0.82
N LEU A 711 -10.28 27.75 0.39
CA LEU A 711 -9.15 27.55 1.30
C LEU A 711 -8.82 28.81 2.13
N LEU A 712 -9.00 30.01 1.58
CA LEU A 712 -8.87 31.26 2.34
C LEU A 712 -9.93 31.39 3.45
N GLN A 713 -11.17 30.94 3.21
CA GLN A 713 -12.20 30.90 4.26
C GLN A 713 -11.80 29.94 5.39
N LEU A 714 -11.28 28.77 5.03
CA LEU A 714 -10.80 27.79 6.00
C LEU A 714 -9.59 28.31 6.79
N ALA A 715 -8.62 28.96 6.11
CA ALA A 715 -7.47 29.59 6.76
C ALA A 715 -7.90 30.67 7.76
N ALA A 716 -8.89 31.49 7.42
CA ALA A 716 -9.43 32.51 8.31
C ALA A 716 -10.10 31.93 9.56
N ALA A 717 -10.68 30.72 9.45
CA ALA A 717 -11.33 30.04 10.57
C ALA A 717 -10.33 29.46 11.60
N VAL A 718 -9.08 29.20 11.21
CA VAL A 718 -8.03 28.67 12.11
C VAL A 718 -7.28 29.80 12.85
N GLY A 719 -7.27 31.02 12.30
CA GLY A 719 -6.62 32.18 12.92
C GLY A 719 -7.46 32.95 13.96
N ASN A 720 -8.75 32.63 14.08
CA ASN A 720 -9.68 33.14 15.08
C ASN A 720 -9.90 32.10 16.18
#